data_AF-A0A971B4T6-F1
#
_entry.id   AF-A0A971B4T6-F1
#
_cell.length_a   1.000
_cell.length_b   1.000
_cell.length_c   1.000
_cell.angle_alpha   90.00
_cell.angle_beta   90.00
_cell.angle_gamma   90.00
#
_symmetry.space_group_name_H-M   'P 1'
#
loop_
_entity.id
_entity.type
_entity.pdbx_description
1 polymer ?
#
loop_
_entity_poly.entity_id
_entity_poly.type
_entity_poly.pdbx_seq_one_letter_code
_entity_poly.pdbx_strand_id
1 'polypeptide(L)'
;MKHFIWFAVCSLSVACASAAEFHVSPNGSDENPATAAAPVKSLEKARDLARAARKLKPEEPINILLQPGIYMLRKTVEFTKDDSGTESAPLTIRAWNDPRSPNDWPKLVGGIVVSDWKKSDFTGNASSGGGQVHEADLKPLAIDRKFRQIYLNGTRQIWARYPNYDPALPYSGGWAYVDGKRPPMYTDIEGERTDTVVMRAEDQRRWSRPTDGEVCIFPRYNWWNRIEKIQHFDPATRTITLDRKMQYAARGEDRYAVFGMKEELDAPGEWCQDVEAQKLYFLPPRTLGGSVVTVPTVDTILNFTGASNVVLRGLEFTCAEARSVGLTNCERIVVEKSLIHDLGYFSGAGISIRGGRDCAVRGCNLWNLGGHGVEIYAGDKVKMEKCNHVVDNCYIHHVGQFNRHGIGLMLSSCGAILSHNLIHDMPRCGVFYGGVLNTLEYNRIRHCNLEMEDTGCTYGGGWTGGWTTIRYNHCTDSIGLNNHGKFFVFAWGIYLDESGCGFDVYGNIVERCQVGAMHLHNARENHIYNNIFAENACSDPNLERFGTTHQISLQGWTDDPNGVFLGDREPKMVKDYDRLVENPEWKKMRGMAVPPKETILPDGTVMRGNRVERNIFYYPCQPKSRYVRVSNCNLEANIFDHNTVWNGGAEPILTGRQGTGKVQADLTQNIPNRQFPAATEEQLKRDPNQTAAQGWYWYHKQFADVKSEVVADDEGRPTLRIPAAHNPEMKYIKYACVRSEPFPVEPGKDYRLSFGLLTKDASEAMTARLVSENGGLWRAFGSQSFRPQDGRRTECQIAFHYPAKGEDNYDERLGKLNIQFEFCSKTGTAEIGNLTLEEVLPASEWEAWQQAGADVHSIVADPMFVDAEHGDFRLKPESPALKQGFEPLPLDKIGPYEDGARVTWPIREAEGVREHPEWLRSVPIGEG
;
A
#
# COMPACT_ATOMS: atom_id res chain seq x y z
N MET A 1 2.85 31.57 22.23
CA MET A 1 3.68 32.71 22.69
C MET A 1 4.14 32.40 24.12
N LYS A 2 5.46 32.48 24.39
CA LYS A 2 6.17 32.17 25.66
C LYS A 2 6.27 30.66 25.95
N HIS A 3 7.44 30.01 25.91
CA HIS A 3 8.54 30.19 26.84
C HIS A 3 9.91 30.20 26.12
N PHE A 4 10.59 31.36 26.16
CA PHE A 4 12.01 31.52 25.91
C PHE A 4 12.70 31.45 27.28
N ILE A 5 13.62 30.52 27.50
CA ILE A 5 14.52 30.53 28.67
C ILE A 5 15.90 30.97 28.18
N TRP A 6 16.33 32.11 28.72
CA TRP A 6 17.66 32.71 28.56
C TRP A 6 18.72 31.85 29.26
N PHE A 7 19.80 31.51 28.54
CA PHE A 7 21.04 31.03 29.14
C PHE A 7 21.88 32.23 29.62
N ALA A 8 22.08 32.33 30.93
CA ALA A 8 23.07 33.24 31.51
C ALA A 8 24.46 32.60 31.42
N VAL A 9 25.40 33.35 30.84
CA VAL A 9 26.82 32.99 30.72
C VAL A 9 27.47 33.12 32.09
N CYS A 10 27.73 31.98 32.75
CA CYS A 10 28.77 31.87 33.77
C CYS A 10 29.96 31.15 33.12
N SER A 11 30.99 31.93 32.79
CA SER A 11 32.28 31.46 32.33
C SER A 11 33.03 30.73 33.45
N LEU A 12 32.73 29.43 33.61
CA LEU A 12 33.69 28.46 34.12
C LEU A 12 34.49 27.94 32.92
N SER A 13 35.79 28.20 32.93
CA SER A 13 36.77 27.63 32.03
C SER A 13 36.81 26.11 32.20
N VAL A 14 35.94 25.40 31.47
CA VAL A 14 36.06 23.97 31.23
C VAL A 14 37.28 23.82 30.32
N ALA A 15 38.36 23.26 30.86
CA ALA A 15 39.43 22.74 30.03
C ALA A 15 38.79 21.72 29.09
N CYS A 16 38.66 22.05 27.80
CA CYS A 16 38.27 21.07 26.79
C CYS A 16 39.35 19.99 26.79
N ALA A 17 39.05 18.83 27.36
CA ALA A 17 39.89 17.65 27.20
C ALA A 17 39.98 17.38 25.69
N SER A 18 41.21 17.40 25.16
CA SER A 18 41.47 17.02 23.77
C SER A 18 40.98 15.59 23.56
N ALA A 19 40.20 15.33 22.51
CA ALA A 19 39.79 13.98 22.17
C ALA A 19 41.02 13.09 21.89
N ALA A 20 40.95 11.81 22.27
CA ALA A 20 41.94 10.83 21.85
C ALA A 20 41.72 10.49 20.38
N GLU A 21 42.77 10.61 19.55
CA GLU A 21 42.66 10.42 18.10
C GLU A 21 43.45 9.20 17.63
N PHE A 22 42.79 8.33 16.87
CA PHE A 22 43.37 7.11 16.27
C PHE A 22 43.23 7.19 14.76
N HIS A 23 44.34 7.38 14.05
CA HIS A 23 44.37 7.50 12.60
C HIS A 23 44.52 6.15 11.90
N VAL A 24 43.69 5.94 10.87
CA VAL A 24 43.70 4.75 10.03
C VAL A 24 43.99 5.16 8.58
N SER A 25 44.86 4.45 7.88
CA SER A 25 45.22 4.73 6.48
C SER A 25 45.40 3.44 5.69
N PRO A 26 44.97 3.36 4.42
CA PRO A 26 45.21 2.17 3.60
C PRO A 26 46.70 1.86 3.42
N ASN A 27 47.55 2.89 3.54
CA ASN A 27 49.01 2.81 3.44
C ASN A 27 49.70 2.68 4.82
N GLY A 28 48.93 2.55 5.91
CA GLY A 28 49.45 2.40 7.27
C GLY A 28 49.97 1.00 7.59
N SER A 29 50.30 0.79 8.87
CA SER A 29 50.72 -0.50 9.44
C SER A 29 50.09 -0.71 10.82
N ASP A 30 49.57 -1.89 11.12
CA ASP A 30 48.95 -2.18 12.42
C ASP A 30 49.94 -2.27 13.59
N GLU A 31 51.24 -2.20 13.30
CA GLU A 31 52.32 -2.01 14.27
C GLU A 31 52.52 -0.54 14.66
N ASN A 32 51.90 0.41 13.93
CA ASN A 32 52.03 1.83 14.21
C ASN A 32 51.19 2.28 15.43
N PRO A 33 51.55 3.41 16.07
CA PRO A 33 50.84 3.93 17.25
C PRO A 33 49.52 4.66 16.94
N ALA A 34 48.99 4.56 15.71
CA ALA A 34 47.76 5.22 15.25
C ALA A 34 47.78 6.76 15.30
N THR A 35 48.92 7.40 15.03
CA THR A 35 49.02 8.87 14.92
C THR A 35 48.84 9.33 13.47
N ALA A 36 48.62 10.62 13.22
CA ALA A 36 48.50 11.15 11.86
C ALA A 36 49.73 10.83 10.98
N ALA A 37 50.94 10.88 11.57
CA ALA A 37 52.21 10.61 10.88
C ALA A 37 52.52 9.11 10.76
N ALA A 38 52.01 8.29 11.68
CA ALA A 38 52.16 6.84 11.68
C ALA A 38 50.78 6.20 11.97
N PRO A 39 49.89 6.15 10.96
CA PRO A 39 48.54 5.62 11.11
C PRO A 39 48.55 4.09 11.12
N VAL A 40 47.58 3.48 11.80
CA VAL A 40 47.32 2.04 11.68
C VAL A 40 46.69 1.71 10.33
N LYS A 41 46.74 0.44 9.92
CA LYS A 41 46.20 0.01 8.62
C LYS A 41 44.72 -0.34 8.70
N SER A 42 44.33 -1.06 9.75
CA SER A 42 42.99 -1.63 9.90
C SER A 42 42.13 -0.86 10.87
N LEU A 43 40.82 -0.85 10.60
CA LEU A 43 39.83 -0.25 11.48
C LEU A 43 39.68 -1.06 12.78
N GLU A 44 39.87 -2.38 12.70
CA GLU A 44 39.88 -3.30 13.83
C GLU A 44 40.96 -2.93 14.83
N LYS A 45 42.19 -2.65 14.35
CA LYS A 45 43.28 -2.23 15.23
C LYS A 45 42.97 -0.88 15.89
N ALA A 46 42.42 0.08 15.14
CA ALA A 46 42.03 1.37 15.68
C ALA A 46 40.92 1.25 16.74
N ARG A 47 39.91 0.41 16.50
CA ARG A 47 38.86 0.08 17.49
C ARG A 47 39.48 -0.49 18.77
N ASP A 48 40.39 -1.45 18.66
CA ASP A 48 40.99 -2.10 19.83
C ASP A 48 41.82 -1.11 20.66
N LEU A 49 42.54 -0.19 20.00
CA LEU A 49 43.25 0.91 20.66
C LEU A 49 42.28 1.90 21.32
N ALA A 50 41.21 2.29 20.63
CA ALA A 50 40.16 3.14 21.18
C ALA A 50 39.50 2.52 22.42
N ARG A 51 39.19 1.21 22.36
CA ARG A 51 38.64 0.45 23.49
C ARG A 51 39.60 0.43 24.69
N ALA A 52 40.90 0.25 24.45
CA ALA A 52 41.91 0.31 25.50
C ALA A 52 42.00 1.72 26.12
N ALA A 53 41.97 2.77 25.31
CA ALA A 53 42.00 4.15 25.78
C ALA A 53 40.75 4.53 26.59
N ARG A 54 39.56 4.10 26.14
CA ARG A 54 38.29 4.30 26.89
C ARG A 54 38.35 3.72 28.29
N LYS A 55 38.95 2.53 28.46
CA LYS A 55 39.12 1.90 29.78
C LYS A 55 40.01 2.73 30.71
N LEU A 56 40.99 3.43 30.17
CA LEU A 56 41.90 4.28 30.95
C LEU A 56 41.28 5.64 31.27
N LYS A 57 40.53 6.22 30.33
CA LYS A 57 39.89 7.54 30.47
C LYS A 57 38.45 7.52 29.95
N PRO A 58 37.48 7.10 30.78
CA PRO A 58 36.08 6.97 30.38
C PRO A 58 35.43 8.28 29.90
N GLU A 59 35.88 9.42 30.43
CA GLU A 59 35.32 10.75 30.16
C GLU A 59 35.97 11.48 28.96
N GLU A 60 36.98 10.88 28.31
CA GLU A 60 37.68 11.50 27.18
C GLU A 60 36.97 11.14 25.86
N PRO A 61 36.50 12.09 25.03
CA PRO A 61 35.96 11.76 23.71
C PRO A 61 36.98 11.02 22.85
N ILE A 62 36.54 10.12 21.98
CA ILE A 62 37.43 9.34 21.10
C ILE A 62 37.08 9.56 19.64
N ASN A 63 38.08 9.85 18.81
CA ASN A 63 38.00 9.95 17.37
C ASN A 63 38.78 8.80 16.71
N ILE A 64 38.12 8.02 15.86
CA ILE A 64 38.79 7.16 14.87
C ILE A 64 38.72 7.89 13.53
N LEU A 65 39.87 8.27 13.00
CA LEU A 65 40.01 9.14 11.82
C LEU A 65 40.51 8.33 10.62
N LEU A 66 39.63 8.09 9.66
CA LEU A 66 39.99 7.37 8.44
C LEU A 66 40.50 8.37 7.40
N GLN A 67 41.77 8.24 7.00
CA GLN A 67 42.33 8.99 5.89
C GLN A 67 41.64 8.63 4.56
N PRO A 68 41.67 9.52 3.56
CA PRO A 68 41.12 9.20 2.25
C PRO A 68 41.76 7.96 1.62
N GLY A 69 40.94 7.17 0.93
CA GLY A 69 41.39 5.99 0.19
C GLY A 69 40.48 4.78 0.36
N ILE A 70 40.90 3.65 -0.22
CA ILE A 70 40.11 2.42 -0.30
C ILE A 70 40.54 1.45 0.81
N TYR A 71 39.59 1.10 1.67
CA TYR A 71 39.74 0.15 2.76
C TYR A 71 39.03 -1.17 2.38
N MET A 72 39.81 -2.13 1.90
CA MET A 72 39.32 -3.47 1.55
C MET A 72 39.11 -4.31 2.82
N LEU A 73 37.86 -4.62 3.13
CA LEU A 73 37.46 -5.35 4.34
C LEU A 73 37.06 -6.77 3.98
N ARG A 74 37.89 -7.74 4.42
CA ARG A 74 37.64 -9.16 4.23
C ARG A 74 36.75 -9.79 5.31
N LYS A 75 36.52 -9.06 6.40
CA LYS A 75 35.72 -9.48 7.55
C LYS A 75 34.90 -8.30 8.06
N THR A 76 33.73 -8.58 8.63
CA THR A 76 32.91 -7.58 9.32
C THR A 76 33.70 -6.97 10.47
N VAL A 77 33.64 -5.65 10.61
CA VAL A 77 34.22 -4.96 11.78
C VAL A 77 33.15 -4.85 12.87
N GLU A 78 33.34 -5.59 13.94
CA GLU A 78 32.41 -5.70 15.06
C GLU A 78 32.67 -4.65 16.14
N PHE A 79 31.63 -3.93 16.55
CA PHE A 79 31.60 -3.04 17.70
C PHE A 79 30.59 -3.55 18.72
N THR A 80 30.97 -3.58 19.99
CA THR A 80 30.13 -4.09 21.08
C THR A 80 29.86 -3.00 22.10
N LYS A 81 29.12 -3.33 23.17
CA LYS A 81 28.94 -2.45 24.32
C LYS A 81 30.25 -1.87 24.88
N ASP A 82 31.37 -2.58 24.73
CA ASP A 82 32.68 -2.15 25.24
C ASP A 82 33.27 -0.97 24.44
N ASP A 83 32.71 -0.68 23.27
CA ASP A 83 33.10 0.45 22.41
C ASP A 83 32.22 1.69 22.62
N SER A 84 31.28 1.63 23.57
CA SER A 84 30.37 2.74 23.84
C SER A 84 31.11 4.00 24.29
N GLY A 85 30.61 5.15 23.85
CA GLY A 85 30.91 6.44 24.46
C GLY A 85 29.88 6.81 25.54
N THR A 86 29.98 8.04 26.01
CA THR A 86 28.92 8.73 26.77
C THR A 86 28.40 9.92 25.96
N GLU A 87 27.33 10.56 26.42
CA GLU A 87 26.81 11.78 25.76
C GLU A 87 27.86 12.91 25.77
N SER A 88 28.63 13.04 26.85
CA SER A 88 29.73 14.00 26.98
C SER A 88 31.04 13.56 26.29
N ALA A 89 31.23 12.25 26.09
CA ALA A 89 32.44 11.67 25.54
C ALA A 89 32.14 10.57 24.51
N PRO A 90 31.59 10.93 23.34
CA PRO A 90 31.19 9.96 22.32
C PRO A 90 32.41 9.26 21.69
N LEU A 91 32.15 8.14 21.00
CA LEU A 91 33.05 7.59 20.00
C LEU A 91 32.64 8.13 18.63
N THR A 92 33.55 8.78 17.91
CA THR A 92 33.30 9.29 16.56
C THR A 92 34.21 8.58 15.57
N ILE A 93 33.63 7.87 14.60
CA ILE A 93 34.34 7.25 13.48
C ILE A 93 34.05 8.10 12.26
N ARG A 94 35.06 8.81 11.76
CA ARG A 94 34.84 9.80 10.70
C ARG A 94 35.98 9.89 9.70
N ALA A 95 35.66 10.45 8.54
CA ALA A 95 36.68 10.90 7.60
C ALA A 95 37.64 11.89 8.28
N TRP A 96 38.93 11.69 8.02
CA TRP A 96 39.95 12.67 8.27
C TRP A 96 39.88 13.73 7.18
N ASN A 97 39.66 14.98 7.57
CA ASN A 97 39.57 16.10 6.65
C ASN A 97 40.98 16.53 6.23
N ASP A 98 41.48 16.04 5.10
CA ASP A 98 42.72 16.56 4.50
C ASP A 98 42.41 17.93 3.87
N PRO A 99 43.00 19.04 4.36
CA PRO A 99 42.75 20.37 3.81
C PRO A 99 43.11 20.50 2.32
N ARG A 100 43.94 19.60 1.79
CA ARG A 100 44.36 19.57 0.38
C ARG A 100 43.35 18.86 -0.52
N SER A 101 42.56 17.96 0.04
CA SER A 101 41.57 17.15 -0.67
C SER A 101 40.30 16.98 0.20
N PRO A 102 39.58 18.08 0.50
CA PRO A 102 38.42 18.03 1.41
C PRO A 102 37.25 17.19 0.90
N ASN A 103 37.31 16.76 -0.37
CA ASN A 103 36.28 15.98 -1.05
C ASN A 103 36.63 14.49 -1.18
N ASP A 104 37.82 14.05 -0.76
CA ASP A 104 38.20 12.63 -0.84
C ASP A 104 37.71 11.88 0.40
N TRP A 105 36.88 10.85 0.21
CA TRP A 105 36.26 10.12 1.31
C TRP A 105 36.93 8.76 1.54
N PRO A 106 36.99 8.28 2.79
CA PRO A 106 37.35 6.89 3.06
C PRO A 106 36.25 5.96 2.55
N LYS A 107 36.64 5.06 1.64
CA LYS A 107 35.74 4.09 1.01
C LYS A 107 35.96 2.71 1.62
N LEU A 108 34.98 2.25 2.40
CA LEU A 108 34.95 0.93 3.02
C LEU A 108 34.31 -0.06 2.04
N VAL A 109 35.10 -0.99 1.54
CA VAL A 109 34.70 -1.97 0.52
C VAL A 109 34.66 -3.35 1.17
N GLY A 110 33.46 -3.93 1.34
CA GLY A 110 33.24 -5.23 1.99
C GLY A 110 33.66 -6.46 1.16
N GLY A 111 34.68 -6.31 0.33
CA GLY A 111 35.02 -7.26 -0.71
C GLY A 111 36.51 -7.37 -0.99
N ILE A 112 36.82 -8.05 -2.08
CA ILE A 112 38.17 -8.25 -2.58
C ILE A 112 38.22 -8.02 -4.10
N VAL A 113 39.35 -7.53 -4.59
CA VAL A 113 39.63 -7.44 -6.03
C VAL A 113 39.91 -8.83 -6.60
N VAL A 114 39.27 -9.16 -7.72
CA VAL A 114 39.59 -10.31 -8.55
C VAL A 114 40.59 -9.88 -9.62
N SER A 115 41.79 -10.46 -9.58
CA SER A 115 42.90 -10.20 -10.50
C SER A 115 43.08 -11.33 -11.53
N ASP A 116 44.12 -11.21 -12.36
CA ASP A 116 44.62 -12.29 -13.23
C ASP A 116 43.61 -12.82 -14.26
N TRP A 117 42.77 -11.92 -14.76
CA TRP A 117 41.82 -12.20 -15.84
C TRP A 117 42.53 -12.61 -17.12
N LYS A 118 42.14 -13.77 -17.65
CA LYS A 118 42.58 -14.25 -18.97
C LYS A 118 41.38 -14.44 -19.87
N LYS A 119 41.62 -14.52 -21.18
CA LYS A 119 40.57 -14.93 -22.12
C LYS A 119 40.13 -16.35 -21.76
N SER A 120 38.82 -16.58 -21.68
CA SER A 120 38.26 -17.91 -21.49
C SER A 120 38.16 -18.63 -22.83
N ASP A 121 38.36 -19.95 -22.82
CA ASP A 121 38.06 -20.81 -23.96
C ASP A 121 36.55 -20.98 -24.16
N PHE A 122 35.75 -20.68 -23.14
CA PHE A 122 34.30 -20.62 -23.24
C PHE A 122 33.89 -19.33 -23.96
N THR A 123 33.38 -19.47 -25.18
CA THR A 123 32.82 -18.35 -25.96
C THR A 123 31.29 -18.35 -25.98
N GLY A 124 30.64 -19.47 -25.59
CA GLY A 124 29.18 -19.58 -25.43
C GLY A 124 28.36 -18.99 -26.60
N ASN A 125 27.14 -18.54 -26.27
CA ASN A 125 26.34 -17.68 -27.15
C ASN A 125 26.91 -16.24 -27.25
N ALA A 126 27.87 -15.85 -26.40
CA ALA A 126 28.54 -14.54 -26.47
C ALA A 126 29.27 -14.31 -27.82
N SER A 127 29.65 -15.39 -28.51
CA SER A 127 30.22 -15.36 -29.85
C SER A 127 29.30 -14.72 -30.90
N SER A 128 27.97 -14.79 -30.71
CA SER A 128 26.97 -14.16 -31.58
C SER A 128 27.01 -12.63 -31.54
N GLY A 129 27.44 -12.06 -30.41
CA GLY A 129 27.50 -10.61 -30.16
C GLY A 129 28.89 -9.99 -30.32
N GLY A 130 29.90 -10.76 -30.74
CA GLY A 130 31.29 -10.27 -30.93
C GLY A 130 32.05 -9.97 -29.62
N GLY A 131 31.51 -10.39 -28.46
CA GLY A 131 32.13 -10.19 -27.15
C GLY A 131 33.10 -11.31 -26.76
N GLN A 132 34.07 -11.00 -25.90
CA GLN A 132 35.05 -11.96 -25.38
C GLN A 132 34.78 -12.22 -23.89
N VAL A 133 34.52 -13.48 -23.53
CA VAL A 133 34.45 -13.89 -22.12
C VAL A 133 35.85 -13.96 -21.54
N HIS A 134 36.00 -13.42 -20.34
CA HIS A 134 37.20 -13.55 -19.51
C HIS A 134 36.92 -14.47 -18.32
N GLU A 135 37.94 -15.19 -17.87
CA GLU A 135 37.88 -16.01 -16.65
C GLU A 135 39.00 -15.65 -15.68
N ALA A 136 38.72 -15.83 -14.38
CA ALA A 136 39.68 -15.70 -13.29
C ALA A 136 39.55 -16.86 -12.30
N ASP A 137 40.68 -17.25 -11.69
CA ASP A 137 40.73 -18.29 -10.65
C ASP A 137 40.47 -17.66 -9.28
N LEU A 138 39.49 -18.19 -8.54
CA LEU A 138 39.10 -17.72 -7.21
C LEU A 138 39.87 -18.42 -6.09
N LYS A 139 40.60 -19.51 -6.37
CA LYS A 139 41.38 -20.26 -5.36
C LYS A 139 42.39 -19.40 -4.61
N PRO A 140 43.21 -18.55 -5.27
CA PRO A 140 44.19 -17.71 -4.57
C PRO A 140 43.55 -16.70 -3.62
N LEU A 141 42.27 -16.38 -3.84
CA LEU A 141 41.51 -15.42 -3.04
C LEU A 141 40.82 -16.08 -1.83
N ALA A 142 40.87 -17.41 -1.72
CA ALA A 142 40.18 -18.22 -0.72
C ALA A 142 38.66 -17.96 -0.69
N ILE A 143 38.04 -17.83 -1.86
CA ILE A 143 36.59 -17.71 -2.01
C ILE A 143 36.03 -19.07 -2.41
N ASP A 144 35.37 -19.74 -1.47
CA ASP A 144 34.73 -21.06 -1.64
C ASP A 144 33.19 -21.00 -1.57
N ARG A 145 32.62 -19.82 -1.30
CA ARG A 145 31.17 -19.58 -1.24
C ARG A 145 30.62 -18.93 -2.51
N LYS A 146 29.33 -19.16 -2.76
CA LYS A 146 28.57 -18.44 -3.80
C LYS A 146 28.37 -16.98 -3.37
N PHE A 147 28.66 -16.05 -4.27
CA PHE A 147 28.25 -14.65 -4.17
C PHE A 147 27.31 -14.31 -5.33
N ARG A 148 26.45 -13.30 -5.15
CA ARG A 148 25.44 -12.92 -6.18
C ARG A 148 25.69 -11.59 -6.85
N GLN A 149 26.87 -11.01 -6.61
CA GLN A 149 27.19 -9.67 -7.06
C GLN A 149 28.66 -9.56 -7.41
N ILE A 150 28.94 -8.88 -8.53
CA ILE A 150 30.28 -8.35 -8.82
C ILE A 150 30.15 -6.87 -9.20
N TYR A 151 31.25 -6.15 -9.05
CA TYR A 151 31.33 -4.73 -9.31
C TYR A 151 32.49 -4.43 -10.25
N LEU A 152 32.23 -3.72 -11.34
CA LEU A 152 33.27 -3.20 -12.23
C LEU A 152 33.47 -1.72 -11.93
N ASN A 153 34.63 -1.35 -11.40
CA ASN A 153 34.94 0.01 -10.94
C ASN A 153 33.88 0.59 -9.98
N GLY A 154 33.32 -0.26 -9.12
CA GLY A 154 32.27 0.11 -8.17
C GLY A 154 30.84 0.04 -8.69
N THR A 155 30.62 -0.20 -9.99
CA THR A 155 29.27 -0.35 -10.56
C THR A 155 28.86 -1.82 -10.62
N ARG A 156 27.69 -2.15 -10.07
CA ARG A 156 27.12 -3.50 -10.11
C ARG A 156 27.00 -4.03 -11.55
N GLN A 157 27.40 -5.28 -11.78
CA GLN A 157 27.26 -5.95 -13.07
C GLN A 157 26.10 -6.95 -13.07
N ILE A 158 25.63 -7.33 -14.26
CA ILE A 158 24.42 -8.12 -14.45
C ILE A 158 24.74 -9.59 -14.18
N TRP A 159 23.99 -10.22 -13.28
CA TRP A 159 24.10 -11.67 -13.13
C TRP A 159 23.56 -12.33 -14.39
N ALA A 160 24.36 -13.16 -15.07
CA ALA A 160 24.01 -13.75 -16.37
C ALA A 160 22.59 -14.31 -16.35
N ARG A 161 21.75 -13.88 -17.30
CA ARG A 161 20.31 -14.10 -17.19
C ARG A 161 19.62 -14.42 -18.51
N TYR A 162 18.58 -15.24 -18.41
CA TYR A 162 17.59 -15.39 -19.45
C TYR A 162 16.20 -14.93 -19.00
N PRO A 163 15.51 -14.08 -19.78
CA PRO A 163 16.04 -13.30 -20.90
C PRO A 163 17.06 -12.25 -20.46
N ASN A 164 17.83 -11.76 -21.43
CA ASN A 164 18.76 -10.66 -21.24
C ASN A 164 18.06 -9.40 -20.70
N TYR A 165 18.78 -8.63 -19.89
CA TYR A 165 18.30 -7.33 -19.44
C TYR A 165 18.11 -6.37 -20.61
N ASP A 166 16.97 -5.68 -20.64
CA ASP A 166 16.65 -4.67 -21.65
C ASP A 166 16.83 -3.27 -21.05
N PRO A 167 17.91 -2.54 -21.39
CA PRO A 167 18.13 -1.19 -20.87
C PRO A 167 17.15 -0.16 -21.42
N ALA A 168 16.46 -0.43 -22.54
CA ALA A 168 15.43 0.46 -23.06
C ALA A 168 14.10 0.30 -22.31
N LEU A 169 13.87 -0.87 -21.71
CA LEU A 169 12.68 -1.22 -20.93
C LEU A 169 13.10 -1.85 -19.59
N PRO A 170 13.73 -1.09 -18.68
CA PRO A 170 14.43 -1.64 -17.51
C PRO A 170 13.53 -2.36 -16.50
N TYR A 171 12.22 -2.13 -16.54
CA TYR A 171 11.24 -2.70 -15.61
C TYR A 171 10.35 -3.78 -16.25
N SER A 172 9.83 -3.51 -17.45
CA SER A 172 8.88 -4.39 -18.15
C SER A 172 9.54 -5.35 -19.14
N GLY A 173 10.72 -5.00 -19.67
CA GLY A 173 11.48 -5.83 -20.61
C GLY A 173 12.38 -6.86 -19.93
N GLY A 174 12.93 -7.77 -20.74
CA GLY A 174 13.88 -8.78 -20.27
C GLY A 174 13.29 -9.88 -19.39
N TRP A 175 11.98 -10.12 -19.44
CA TRP A 175 11.30 -11.18 -18.69
C TRP A 175 10.73 -12.26 -19.60
N ALA A 176 10.80 -13.52 -19.16
CA ALA A 176 10.04 -14.62 -19.73
C ALA A 176 8.73 -14.79 -18.95
N TYR A 177 7.79 -15.58 -19.47
CA TYR A 177 6.47 -15.76 -18.87
C TYR A 177 6.12 -17.23 -18.73
N VAL A 178 5.53 -17.58 -17.60
CA VAL A 178 5.09 -18.95 -17.32
C VAL A 178 4.09 -19.42 -18.37
N ASP A 179 4.25 -20.65 -18.83
CA ASP A 179 3.40 -21.26 -19.84
C ASP A 179 1.96 -21.47 -19.35
N GLY A 180 1.01 -21.39 -20.29
CA GLY A 180 -0.41 -21.61 -20.04
C GLY A 180 -1.24 -20.34 -19.80
N LYS A 181 -2.54 -20.56 -19.59
CA LYS A 181 -3.54 -19.48 -19.43
C LYS A 181 -3.74 -19.13 -17.97
N ARG A 182 -3.87 -17.82 -17.70
CA ARG A 182 -4.14 -17.29 -16.36
C ARG A 182 -5.58 -17.64 -15.89
N PRO A 183 -5.75 -18.38 -14.78
CA PRO A 183 -7.05 -18.51 -14.13
C PRO A 183 -7.41 -17.23 -13.34
N PRO A 184 -8.66 -17.06 -12.87
CA PRO A 184 -9.00 -15.92 -12.02
C PRO A 184 -8.09 -15.83 -10.78
N MET A 185 -7.62 -14.63 -10.48
CA MET A 185 -6.54 -14.37 -9.52
C MET A 185 -6.78 -15.00 -8.13
N TYR A 186 -8.01 -14.89 -7.62
CA TYR A 186 -8.38 -15.35 -6.27
C TYR A 186 -8.99 -16.76 -6.23
N THR A 187 -9.09 -17.47 -7.37
CA THR A 187 -9.53 -18.86 -7.37
C THR A 187 -8.41 -19.77 -6.89
N ASP A 188 -8.67 -20.51 -5.81
CA ASP A 188 -7.76 -21.56 -5.35
C ASP A 188 -7.95 -22.84 -6.18
N ILE A 189 -6.83 -23.49 -6.49
CA ILE A 189 -6.78 -24.70 -7.31
C ILE A 189 -6.23 -25.82 -6.43
N GLU A 190 -7.01 -26.87 -6.25
CA GLU A 190 -6.60 -28.02 -5.45
C GLU A 190 -5.39 -28.72 -6.06
N GLY A 191 -4.37 -28.99 -5.24
CA GLY A 191 -3.15 -29.67 -5.68
C GLY A 191 -2.15 -28.79 -6.45
N GLU A 192 -2.38 -27.47 -6.54
CA GLU A 192 -1.47 -26.56 -7.23
C GLU A 192 -0.07 -26.59 -6.59
N ARG A 193 0.96 -26.84 -7.41
CA ARG A 193 2.34 -26.91 -6.94
C ARG A 193 2.91 -25.50 -6.75
N THR A 194 3.52 -25.26 -5.60
CA THR A 194 4.20 -23.99 -5.30
C THR A 194 5.72 -24.05 -5.48
N ASP A 195 6.23 -25.12 -6.09
CA ASP A 195 7.66 -25.34 -6.34
C ASP A 195 7.98 -25.48 -7.84
N THR A 196 7.08 -25.09 -8.74
CA THR A 196 7.27 -25.22 -10.19
C THR A 196 7.17 -23.93 -10.95
N VAL A 197 7.94 -23.85 -12.03
CA VAL A 197 7.84 -22.85 -13.09
C VAL A 197 7.90 -23.60 -14.42
N VAL A 198 6.89 -23.44 -15.28
CA VAL A 198 6.84 -24.10 -16.59
C VAL A 198 7.22 -23.08 -17.66
N MET A 199 8.26 -23.37 -18.44
CA MET A 199 8.71 -22.48 -19.52
C MET A 199 7.84 -22.65 -20.76
N ARG A 200 7.63 -21.56 -21.50
CA ARG A 200 7.03 -21.61 -22.84
C ARG A 200 7.94 -22.35 -23.81
N ALA A 201 7.37 -22.77 -24.94
CA ALA A 201 8.10 -23.50 -25.98
C ALA A 201 9.30 -22.71 -26.51
N GLU A 202 9.08 -21.43 -26.81
CA GLU A 202 10.08 -20.49 -27.34
C GLU A 202 11.20 -20.17 -26.34
N ASP A 203 10.89 -20.24 -25.05
CA ASP A 203 11.81 -19.98 -23.96
C ASP A 203 12.68 -21.18 -23.60
N GLN A 204 12.44 -22.36 -24.18
CA GLN A 204 13.16 -23.57 -23.81
C GLN A 204 14.68 -23.42 -24.01
N ARG A 205 15.45 -23.85 -23.00
CA ARG A 205 16.91 -23.78 -22.99
C ARG A 205 17.55 -25.14 -22.76
N ARG A 206 18.87 -25.22 -23.02
CA ARG A 206 19.70 -26.40 -22.75
C ARG A 206 20.81 -26.01 -21.81
N TRP A 207 20.71 -26.47 -20.57
CA TRP A 207 21.73 -26.26 -19.54
C TRP A 207 22.44 -27.57 -19.24
N SER A 208 23.77 -27.55 -19.23
CA SER A 208 24.58 -28.71 -18.83
C SER A 208 24.49 -28.98 -17.33
N ARG A 209 24.33 -27.91 -16.53
CA ARG A 209 24.22 -27.97 -15.06
C ARG A 209 23.09 -27.06 -14.55
N PRO A 210 21.80 -27.43 -14.75
CA PRO A 210 20.66 -26.61 -14.33
C PRO A 210 20.68 -26.20 -12.84
N THR A 211 21.28 -27.02 -11.98
CA THR A 211 21.32 -26.79 -10.52
C THR A 211 22.26 -25.67 -10.08
N ASP A 212 23.07 -25.10 -10.99
CA ASP A 212 23.89 -23.92 -10.70
C ASP A 212 23.06 -22.62 -10.67
N GLY A 213 21.97 -22.59 -11.44
CA GLY A 213 21.11 -21.42 -11.61
C GLY A 213 20.04 -21.21 -10.54
N GLU A 214 19.46 -20.02 -10.56
CA GLU A 214 18.35 -19.59 -9.71
C GLU A 214 17.23 -18.99 -10.57
N VAL A 215 15.98 -19.03 -10.12
CA VAL A 215 14.83 -18.42 -10.81
C VAL A 215 14.33 -17.23 -10.01
N CYS A 216 14.33 -16.05 -10.62
CA CYS A 216 13.60 -14.88 -10.13
C CYS A 216 12.17 -14.91 -10.66
N ILE A 217 11.17 -14.92 -9.79
CA ILE A 217 9.76 -15.04 -10.19
C ILE A 217 8.83 -14.17 -9.35
N PHE A 218 7.76 -13.66 -9.96
CA PHE A 218 6.68 -12.91 -9.33
C PHE A 218 5.38 -13.72 -9.36
N PRO A 219 5.16 -14.64 -8.40
CA PRO A 219 4.05 -15.59 -8.47
C PRO A 219 2.70 -14.94 -8.14
N ARG A 220 1.66 -15.33 -8.90
CA ARG A 220 0.20 -15.12 -8.70
C ARG A 220 -0.27 -13.68 -8.49
N TYR A 221 0.10 -13.08 -7.36
CA TYR A 221 -0.39 -11.77 -6.90
C TYR A 221 0.58 -10.64 -7.19
N ASN A 222 1.83 -10.92 -7.56
CA ASN A 222 2.85 -9.91 -7.84
C ASN A 222 3.24 -9.01 -6.65
N TRP A 223 2.75 -9.29 -5.44
CA TRP A 223 3.05 -8.49 -4.24
C TRP A 223 4.49 -8.63 -3.76
N TRP A 224 5.15 -9.76 -4.09
CA TRP A 224 6.55 -10.08 -3.80
C TRP A 224 7.17 -10.85 -4.98
N ASN A 225 8.49 -10.77 -5.10
CA ASN A 225 9.26 -11.70 -5.93
C ASN A 225 9.99 -12.72 -5.05
N ARG A 226 10.47 -13.80 -5.66
CA ARG A 226 11.38 -14.77 -5.06
C ARG A 226 12.57 -14.97 -5.98
N ILE A 227 13.72 -15.31 -5.41
CA ILE A 227 14.86 -15.83 -6.14
C ILE A 227 15.22 -17.18 -5.49
N GLU A 228 14.95 -18.27 -6.20
CA GLU A 228 15.09 -19.63 -5.66
C GLU A 228 16.00 -20.50 -6.51
N LYS A 229 16.77 -21.37 -5.85
CA LYS A 229 17.67 -22.31 -6.53
C LYS A 229 16.88 -23.33 -7.34
N ILE A 230 17.38 -23.66 -8.53
CA ILE A 230 16.86 -24.76 -9.34
C ILE A 230 17.31 -26.08 -8.70
N GLN A 231 16.34 -26.90 -8.34
CA GLN A 231 16.58 -28.27 -7.86
C GLN A 231 16.67 -29.24 -9.03
N HIS A 232 15.78 -29.10 -10.01
CA HIS A 232 15.72 -29.96 -11.18
C HIS A 232 15.11 -29.23 -12.38
N PHE A 233 15.52 -29.61 -13.60
CA PHE A 233 14.90 -29.17 -14.83
C PHE A 233 14.59 -30.39 -15.71
N ASP A 234 13.33 -30.55 -16.07
CA ASP A 234 12.88 -31.58 -17.00
C ASP A 234 12.67 -30.96 -18.39
N PRO A 235 13.55 -31.25 -19.38
CA PRO A 235 13.43 -30.69 -20.71
C PRO A 235 12.24 -31.26 -21.51
N ALA A 236 11.68 -32.41 -21.14
CA ALA A 236 10.53 -32.99 -21.84
C ALA A 236 9.24 -32.22 -21.52
N THR A 237 9.11 -31.78 -20.27
CA THR A 237 7.96 -30.97 -19.81
C THR A 237 8.24 -29.48 -19.73
N ARG A 238 9.50 -29.06 -19.93
CA ARG A 238 10.01 -27.69 -19.73
C ARG A 238 9.79 -27.17 -18.30
N THR A 239 9.73 -28.08 -17.34
CA THR A 239 9.41 -27.75 -15.95
C THR A 239 10.68 -27.56 -15.15
N ILE A 240 10.82 -26.39 -14.54
CA ILE A 240 11.78 -26.12 -13.48
C ILE A 240 11.14 -26.46 -12.14
N THR A 241 11.81 -27.28 -11.34
CA THR A 241 11.45 -27.51 -9.93
C THR A 241 12.42 -26.75 -9.03
N LEU A 242 11.86 -25.96 -8.11
CA LEU A 242 12.58 -25.09 -7.17
C LEU A 242 12.95 -25.86 -5.89
N ASP A 243 14.10 -25.51 -5.30
CA ASP A 243 14.58 -26.14 -4.06
C ASP A 243 13.67 -25.84 -2.85
N ARG A 244 12.98 -24.69 -2.88
CA ARG A 244 12.04 -24.27 -1.84
C ARG A 244 10.69 -23.94 -2.46
N LYS A 245 9.63 -24.33 -1.75
CA LYS A 245 8.27 -23.91 -2.05
C LYS A 245 8.13 -22.40 -1.92
N MET A 246 7.47 -21.81 -2.90
CA MET A 246 6.97 -20.45 -2.87
C MET A 246 5.71 -20.36 -2.01
N GLN A 247 5.38 -19.13 -1.60
CA GLN A 247 4.14 -18.87 -0.86
C GLN A 247 2.90 -19.07 -1.73
N TYR A 248 3.01 -18.75 -3.02
CA TYR A 248 1.95 -18.90 -4.01
C TYR A 248 2.50 -19.64 -5.22
N ALA A 249 1.64 -20.42 -5.88
CA ALA A 249 2.00 -21.09 -7.11
C ALA A 249 2.26 -20.09 -8.23
N ALA A 250 3.21 -20.43 -9.10
CA ALA A 250 3.36 -19.75 -10.37
C ALA A 250 2.20 -20.15 -11.29
N ARG A 251 1.60 -19.18 -11.95
CA ARG A 251 0.50 -19.36 -12.89
C ARG A 251 0.88 -18.84 -14.26
N GLY A 252 0.16 -19.30 -15.29
CA GLY A 252 0.34 -18.82 -16.66
C GLY A 252 0.39 -17.29 -16.73
N GLU A 253 1.32 -16.77 -17.52
CA GLU A 253 1.62 -15.35 -17.68
C GLU A 253 2.29 -14.66 -16.47
N ASP A 254 2.68 -15.39 -15.42
CA ASP A 254 3.57 -14.81 -14.39
C ASP A 254 4.97 -14.60 -14.98
N ARG A 255 5.54 -13.41 -14.80
CA ARG A 255 6.90 -13.11 -15.25
C ARG A 255 7.97 -13.78 -14.39
N TYR A 256 9.02 -14.25 -15.05
CA TYR A 256 10.22 -14.81 -14.41
C TYR A 256 11.49 -14.57 -15.25
N ALA A 257 12.64 -14.77 -14.61
CA ALA A 257 13.95 -14.83 -15.27
C ALA A 257 14.81 -15.92 -14.60
N VAL A 258 15.71 -16.53 -15.36
CA VAL A 258 16.69 -17.50 -14.87
C VAL A 258 18.03 -16.80 -14.73
N PHE A 259 18.72 -16.97 -13.61
CA PHE A 259 19.98 -16.31 -13.27
C PHE A 259 21.12 -17.30 -13.05
N GLY A 260 22.34 -16.87 -13.35
CA GLY A 260 23.59 -17.51 -12.97
C GLY A 260 24.00 -18.72 -13.78
N MET A 261 23.36 -18.95 -14.93
CA MET A 261 23.75 -20.02 -15.85
C MET A 261 24.95 -19.58 -16.69
N LYS A 262 25.91 -20.49 -16.88
CA LYS A 262 27.09 -20.22 -17.72
C LYS A 262 26.70 -20.10 -19.20
N GLU A 263 25.71 -20.87 -19.64
CA GLU A 263 25.19 -20.86 -21.00
C GLU A 263 24.44 -19.58 -21.36
N GLU A 264 23.94 -18.84 -20.37
CA GLU A 264 23.24 -17.55 -20.55
C GLU A 264 24.20 -16.36 -20.36
N LEU A 265 25.52 -16.58 -20.38
CA LEU A 265 26.53 -15.53 -20.39
C LEU A 265 26.73 -15.03 -21.83
N ASP A 266 25.84 -14.15 -22.30
CA ASP A 266 25.80 -13.76 -23.71
C ASP A 266 25.55 -12.27 -24.01
N ALA A 267 25.31 -11.45 -22.98
CA ALA A 267 25.22 -10.00 -23.10
C ALA A 267 26.35 -9.22 -22.37
N PRO A 268 26.74 -8.04 -22.89
CA PRO A 268 27.73 -7.17 -22.24
C PRO A 268 27.39 -6.85 -20.77
N GLY A 269 28.34 -7.03 -19.87
CA GLY A 269 28.17 -6.82 -18.43
C GLY A 269 27.70 -8.05 -17.66
N GLU A 270 27.44 -9.17 -18.34
CA GLU A 270 27.02 -10.39 -17.67
C GLU A 270 28.18 -11.18 -17.06
N TRP A 271 27.91 -11.90 -15.96
CA TRP A 271 28.88 -12.77 -15.30
C TRP A 271 28.23 -14.01 -14.68
N CYS A 272 29.02 -15.07 -14.49
CA CYS A 272 28.60 -16.26 -13.75
C CYS A 272 29.76 -16.87 -12.94
N GLN A 273 29.44 -17.54 -11.83
CA GLN A 273 30.41 -18.23 -10.98
C GLN A 273 30.25 -19.74 -11.11
N ASP A 274 31.35 -20.43 -11.39
CA ASP A 274 31.45 -21.87 -11.22
C ASP A 274 32.04 -22.14 -9.83
N VAL A 275 31.15 -22.45 -8.88
CA VAL A 275 31.51 -22.62 -7.46
C VAL A 275 32.40 -23.85 -7.27
N GLU A 276 32.13 -24.94 -8.00
CA GLU A 276 32.87 -26.19 -7.87
C GLU A 276 34.28 -26.07 -8.45
N ALA A 277 34.42 -25.46 -9.63
CA ALA A 277 35.73 -25.19 -10.22
C ALA A 277 36.46 -24.00 -9.58
N GLN A 278 35.76 -23.22 -8.72
CA GLN A 278 36.20 -21.95 -8.16
C GLN A 278 36.66 -20.96 -9.24
N LYS A 279 35.84 -20.79 -10.28
CA LYS A 279 36.10 -19.85 -11.37
C LYS A 279 35.03 -18.78 -11.46
N LEU A 280 35.42 -17.58 -11.86
CA LEU A 280 34.52 -16.50 -12.24
C LEU A 280 34.65 -16.25 -13.74
N TYR A 281 33.53 -16.23 -14.44
CA TYR A 281 33.45 -15.86 -15.86
C TYR A 281 32.73 -14.52 -15.98
N PHE A 282 33.26 -13.64 -16.82
CA PHE A 282 32.73 -12.29 -17.02
C PHE A 282 32.79 -11.92 -18.49
N LEU A 283 31.70 -11.43 -19.03
CA LEU A 283 31.62 -10.81 -20.36
C LEU A 283 31.64 -9.29 -20.16
N PRO A 284 32.81 -8.64 -20.11
CA PRO A 284 32.88 -7.24 -19.71
C PRO A 284 32.28 -6.34 -20.80
N PRO A 285 31.61 -5.23 -20.43
CA PRO A 285 30.96 -4.35 -21.40
C PRO A 285 31.98 -3.51 -22.21
N ARG A 286 33.24 -3.53 -21.78
CA ARG A 286 34.40 -2.90 -22.41
C ARG A 286 35.64 -3.68 -22.04
N THR A 287 36.77 -3.45 -22.71
CA THR A 287 38.04 -4.07 -22.35
C THR A 287 38.41 -3.80 -20.88
N LEU A 288 38.85 -4.82 -20.14
CA LEU A 288 39.18 -4.73 -18.72
C LEU A 288 40.42 -3.87 -18.40
N GLY A 289 41.19 -3.38 -19.37
CA GLY A 289 42.48 -2.70 -19.16
C GLY A 289 42.44 -1.63 -18.05
N GLY A 290 43.07 -1.92 -16.90
CA GLY A 290 43.11 -1.04 -15.72
C GLY A 290 41.82 -0.99 -14.88
N SER A 291 40.78 -1.72 -15.25
CA SER A 291 39.53 -1.83 -14.48
C SER A 291 39.68 -2.78 -13.29
N VAL A 292 38.96 -2.49 -12.22
CA VAL A 292 38.93 -3.26 -10.98
C VAL A 292 37.61 -4.01 -10.92
N VAL A 293 37.68 -5.34 -10.81
CA VAL A 293 36.51 -6.17 -10.53
C VAL A 293 36.54 -6.57 -9.06
N THR A 294 35.48 -6.24 -8.32
CA THR A 294 35.37 -6.53 -6.88
C THR A 294 34.21 -7.49 -6.63
N VAL A 295 34.40 -8.42 -5.69
CA VAL A 295 33.35 -9.35 -5.23
C VAL A 295 33.19 -9.27 -3.70
N PRO A 296 31.97 -9.41 -3.16
CA PRO A 296 31.72 -9.27 -1.73
C PRO A 296 32.24 -10.47 -0.94
N THR A 297 32.95 -10.18 0.15
CA THR A 297 33.49 -11.19 1.09
C THR A 297 32.84 -11.09 2.47
N VAL A 298 32.09 -10.03 2.74
CA VAL A 298 31.36 -9.83 4.00
C VAL A 298 29.87 -9.65 3.73
N ASP A 299 29.06 -9.99 4.72
CA ASP A 299 27.62 -9.75 4.67
C ASP A 299 27.30 -8.34 5.19
N THR A 300 27.98 -7.91 6.26
CA THR A 300 27.89 -6.57 6.87
C THR A 300 29.27 -5.92 6.87
N ILE A 301 29.39 -4.62 6.58
CA ILE A 301 30.68 -3.93 6.68
C ILE A 301 30.99 -3.58 8.15
N LEU A 302 30.14 -2.79 8.81
CA LEU A 302 30.25 -2.44 10.23
C LEU A 302 29.03 -2.95 11.00
N ASN A 303 29.26 -3.68 12.09
CA ASN A 303 28.19 -4.20 12.91
C ASN A 303 28.34 -3.72 14.35
N PHE A 304 27.26 -3.21 14.94
CA PHE A 304 27.19 -2.69 16.30
C PHE A 304 26.18 -3.49 17.10
N THR A 305 26.60 -4.04 18.25
CA THR A 305 25.73 -4.80 19.14
C THR A 305 25.81 -4.26 20.56
N GLY A 306 24.73 -3.68 21.06
CA GLY A 306 24.65 -3.12 22.42
C GLY A 306 25.52 -1.89 22.66
N ALA A 307 26.10 -1.30 21.61
CA ALA A 307 26.89 -0.08 21.69
C ALA A 307 26.01 1.16 21.91
N SER A 308 26.58 2.21 22.51
CA SER A 308 25.90 3.49 22.66
C SER A 308 26.79 4.72 22.46
N ASN A 309 26.18 5.85 22.10
CA ASN A 309 26.86 7.14 21.89
C ASN A 309 28.00 7.06 20.87
N VAL A 310 27.69 6.60 19.66
CA VAL A 310 28.64 6.49 18.55
C VAL A 310 28.15 7.31 17.36
N VAL A 311 29.08 8.01 16.69
CA VAL A 311 28.80 8.76 15.46
C VAL A 311 29.64 8.20 14.32
N LEU A 312 28.98 7.82 13.22
CA LEU A 312 29.61 7.50 11.93
C LEU A 312 29.39 8.69 10.99
N ARG A 313 30.47 9.31 10.49
CA ARG A 313 30.35 10.56 9.70
C ARG A 313 31.30 10.60 8.50
N GLY A 314 30.78 10.89 7.31
CA GLY A 314 31.63 11.13 6.14
C GLY A 314 32.23 9.87 5.54
N LEU A 315 31.52 8.74 5.59
CA LEU A 315 32.04 7.44 5.14
C LEU A 315 31.32 6.98 3.87
N GLU A 316 32.05 6.33 2.97
CA GLU A 316 31.48 5.66 1.79
C GLU A 316 31.52 4.14 1.97
N PHE A 317 30.40 3.46 1.70
CA PHE A 317 30.24 2.02 1.87
C PHE A 317 29.78 1.35 0.57
N THR A 318 30.46 0.28 0.17
CA THR A 318 30.08 -0.50 -1.03
C THR A 318 30.52 -1.97 -0.96
N CYS A 319 29.99 -2.79 -1.86
CA CYS A 319 30.40 -4.18 -2.07
C CYS A 319 30.28 -5.08 -0.83
N ALA A 320 29.05 -5.26 -0.34
CA ALA A 320 28.72 -6.24 0.71
C ALA A 320 27.56 -7.12 0.27
N GLU A 321 27.44 -8.32 0.83
CA GLU A 321 26.38 -9.28 0.43
C GLU A 321 25.02 -8.93 1.05
N ALA A 322 24.96 -8.22 2.19
CA ALA A 322 23.69 -7.85 2.82
C ALA A 322 23.56 -6.35 3.16
N ARG A 323 24.50 -5.76 3.90
CA ARG A 323 24.33 -4.42 4.49
C ARG A 323 25.63 -3.65 4.69
N SER A 324 25.57 -2.32 4.77
CA SER A 324 26.74 -1.52 5.18
C SER A 324 26.83 -1.46 6.70
N VAL A 325 25.77 -1.03 7.38
CA VAL A 325 25.76 -0.85 8.84
C VAL A 325 24.61 -1.64 9.47
N GLY A 326 24.95 -2.48 10.45
CA GLY A 326 23.98 -3.18 11.31
C GLY A 326 24.02 -2.65 12.74
N LEU A 327 22.87 -2.25 13.29
CA LEU A 327 22.70 -1.83 14.68
C LEU A 327 21.74 -2.79 15.38
N THR A 328 22.19 -3.46 16.43
CA THR A 328 21.37 -4.38 17.23
C THR A 328 21.39 -3.96 18.70
N ASN A 329 20.22 -3.59 19.22
CA ASN A 329 20.02 -3.13 20.60
C ASN A 329 20.94 -1.96 20.99
N CYS A 330 21.14 -1.02 20.06
CA CYS A 330 22.03 0.13 20.26
C CYS A 330 21.25 1.38 20.73
N GLU A 331 21.98 2.30 21.35
CA GLU A 331 21.40 3.55 21.86
C GLU A 331 22.19 4.78 21.42
N ARG A 332 21.53 5.79 20.85
CA ARG A 332 22.20 7.03 20.40
C ARG A 332 23.37 6.78 19.44
N ILE A 333 23.16 5.92 18.44
CA ILE A 333 24.07 5.78 17.31
C ILE A 333 23.58 6.67 16.18
N VAL A 334 24.46 7.50 15.62
CA VAL A 334 24.16 8.38 14.50
C VAL A 334 24.99 7.99 13.29
N VAL A 335 24.33 7.68 12.17
CA VAL A 335 24.96 7.53 10.86
C VAL A 335 24.61 8.77 10.05
N GLU A 336 25.60 9.60 9.74
CA GLU A 336 25.36 10.86 9.07
C GLU A 336 26.37 11.15 7.96
N LYS A 337 25.99 12.03 7.03
CA LYS A 337 26.84 12.48 5.93
C LYS A 337 27.55 11.30 5.27
N SER A 338 26.84 10.23 4.93
CA SER A 338 27.46 8.99 4.44
C SER A 338 26.88 8.57 3.08
N LEU A 339 27.74 7.96 2.25
CA LEU A 339 27.38 7.39 0.94
C LEU A 339 27.27 5.88 1.08
N ILE A 340 26.13 5.29 0.70
CA ILE A 340 25.88 3.86 0.84
C ILE A 340 25.31 3.35 -0.47
N HIS A 341 26.10 2.54 -1.19
CA HIS A 341 25.67 2.16 -2.52
C HIS A 341 26.31 0.90 -3.06
N ASP A 342 25.68 0.35 -4.10
CA ASP A 342 26.22 -0.78 -4.86
C ASP A 342 26.59 -1.93 -3.89
N LEU A 343 25.59 -2.37 -3.11
CA LEU A 343 25.71 -3.47 -2.16
C LEU A 343 24.37 -4.19 -1.91
N GLY A 344 24.43 -5.31 -1.22
CA GLY A 344 23.27 -6.05 -0.72
C GLY A 344 22.61 -6.95 -1.76
N TYR A 345 22.21 -8.13 -1.30
CA TYR A 345 21.37 -9.09 -2.00
C TYR A 345 19.91 -9.01 -1.49
N PHE A 346 19.12 -10.08 -1.67
CA PHE A 346 17.68 -10.14 -1.46
C PHE A 346 17.22 -9.76 -0.03
N SER A 347 17.82 -10.31 1.03
CA SER A 347 17.42 -10.03 2.43
C SER A 347 18.24 -8.92 3.10
N GLY A 348 18.87 -8.07 2.30
CA GLY A 348 19.74 -6.99 2.76
C GLY A 348 19.02 -5.64 2.95
N ALA A 349 19.74 -4.71 3.57
CA ALA A 349 19.36 -3.29 3.63
C ALA A 349 20.64 -2.45 3.60
N GLY A 350 20.57 -1.19 3.16
CA GLY A 350 21.68 -0.26 3.34
C GLY A 350 22.07 -0.18 4.82
N ILE A 351 21.13 0.25 5.66
CA ILE A 351 21.28 0.29 7.12
C ILE A 351 20.16 -0.52 7.77
N SER A 352 20.51 -1.33 8.78
CA SER A 352 19.55 -2.08 9.59
C SER A 352 19.60 -1.64 11.05
N ILE A 353 18.46 -1.28 11.63
CA ILE A 353 18.30 -0.96 13.05
C ILE A 353 17.32 -1.95 13.69
N ARG A 354 17.78 -2.74 14.65
CA ARG A 354 16.98 -3.78 15.34
C ARG A 354 17.04 -3.59 16.84
N GLY A 355 15.90 -3.30 17.46
CA GLY A 355 15.81 -2.94 18.87
C GLY A 355 16.57 -1.65 19.21
N GLY A 356 16.77 -1.39 20.50
CA GLY A 356 17.45 -0.19 20.96
C GLY A 356 16.57 1.07 20.92
N ARG A 357 17.19 2.24 21.06
CA ARG A 357 16.50 3.53 21.14
C ARG A 357 17.35 4.70 20.66
N ASP A 358 16.70 5.79 20.24
CA ASP A 358 17.32 7.09 19.96
C ASP A 358 18.48 7.06 18.93
N CYS A 359 18.57 6.04 18.07
CA CYS A 359 19.49 5.99 16.93
C CYS A 359 18.96 6.78 15.73
N ALA A 360 19.85 7.34 14.90
CA ALA A 360 19.48 8.18 13.77
C ALA A 360 20.30 7.90 12.50
N VAL A 361 19.65 8.04 11.34
CA VAL A 361 20.29 8.13 10.02
C VAL A 361 19.97 9.51 9.45
N ARG A 362 21.00 10.31 9.13
CA ARG A 362 20.81 11.73 8.77
C ARG A 362 21.63 12.17 7.56
N GLY A 363 21.00 12.79 6.58
CA GLY A 363 21.75 13.44 5.50
C GLY A 363 22.52 12.47 4.59
N CYS A 364 22.20 11.17 4.61
CA CYS A 364 22.88 10.13 3.85
C CYS A 364 22.28 9.95 2.44
N ASN A 365 23.10 9.50 1.49
CA ASN A 365 22.65 9.07 0.17
C ASN A 365 22.74 7.54 0.06
N LEU A 366 21.64 6.90 -0.32
CA LEU A 366 21.49 5.45 -0.41
C LEU A 366 20.96 5.02 -1.78
N TRP A 367 21.70 4.22 -2.54
CA TRP A 367 21.25 3.78 -3.86
C TRP A 367 21.82 2.46 -4.34
N ASN A 368 21.22 1.87 -5.38
CA ASN A 368 21.65 0.59 -5.96
C ASN A 368 21.84 -0.50 -4.89
N LEU A 369 20.81 -0.66 -4.04
CA LEU A 369 20.80 -1.62 -2.94
C LEU A 369 19.99 -2.86 -3.30
N GLY A 370 20.42 -4.06 -2.90
CA GLY A 370 19.70 -5.30 -3.23
C GLY A 370 18.33 -5.45 -2.61
N GLY A 371 18.14 -4.91 -1.42
CA GLY A 371 16.89 -4.95 -0.65
C GLY A 371 16.45 -3.54 -0.25
N HIS A 372 16.25 -3.31 1.06
CA HIS A 372 15.71 -2.04 1.56
C HIS A 372 16.78 -0.93 1.62
N GLY A 373 16.34 0.34 1.66
CA GLY A 373 17.23 1.47 1.97
C GLY A 373 17.65 1.45 3.44
N VAL A 374 16.70 1.78 4.32
CA VAL A 374 16.85 1.65 5.78
C VAL A 374 15.72 0.76 6.31
N GLU A 375 16.06 -0.20 7.17
CA GLU A 375 15.09 -1.01 7.90
C GLU A 375 15.14 -0.75 9.42
N ILE A 376 13.96 -0.64 10.05
CA ILE A 376 13.80 -0.43 11.49
C ILE A 376 12.82 -1.46 12.06
N TYR A 377 13.31 -2.27 13.00
CA TYR A 377 12.52 -3.23 13.76
C TYR A 377 12.74 -2.97 15.26
N ALA A 378 11.98 -2.05 15.86
CA ALA A 378 12.30 -1.55 17.20
C ALA A 378 11.09 -1.00 18.00
N GLY A 379 11.26 -0.87 19.31
CA GLY A 379 10.20 -0.48 20.23
C GLY A 379 9.29 -1.67 20.59
N ASP A 380 8.41 -1.45 21.57
CA ASP A 380 7.51 -2.48 22.07
C ASP A 380 6.07 -1.98 21.96
N LYS A 381 5.33 -2.53 20.99
CA LYS A 381 3.92 -2.15 20.81
C LYS A 381 3.06 -2.59 22.00
N VAL A 382 3.33 -3.73 22.63
CA VAL A 382 2.52 -4.24 23.75
C VAL A 382 2.64 -3.29 24.94
N LYS A 383 3.86 -2.85 25.24
CA LYS A 383 4.13 -1.91 26.33
C LYS A 383 3.92 -0.44 25.95
N MET A 384 3.79 -0.14 24.66
CA MET A 384 3.80 1.22 24.09
C MET A 384 5.12 1.97 24.34
N GLU A 385 6.24 1.26 24.40
CA GLU A 385 7.57 1.85 24.55
C GLU A 385 8.11 2.24 23.18
N LYS A 386 8.32 3.55 22.98
CA LYS A 386 8.83 4.12 21.73
C LYS A 386 10.33 3.90 21.59
N CYS A 387 10.77 3.58 20.38
CA CYS A 387 12.19 3.53 20.04
C CYS A 387 12.80 4.91 19.74
N ASN A 388 12.00 5.87 19.28
CA ASN A 388 12.45 7.20 18.85
C ASN A 388 13.60 7.17 17.82
N HIS A 389 13.65 6.14 16.98
CA HIS A 389 14.61 6.13 15.88
C HIS A 389 14.21 7.15 14.81
N VAL A 390 15.21 7.79 14.21
CA VAL A 390 15.01 8.87 13.24
C VAL A 390 15.70 8.54 11.91
N VAL A 391 14.98 8.70 10.80
CA VAL A 391 15.60 8.80 9.47
C VAL A 391 15.22 10.16 8.90
N ASP A 392 16.18 11.07 8.86
CA ASP A 392 15.96 12.46 8.49
C ASP A 392 16.86 12.92 7.35
N ASN A 393 16.32 13.75 6.46
CA ASN A 393 17.10 14.46 5.47
C ASN A 393 17.90 13.51 4.53
N CYS A 394 17.47 12.26 4.32
CA CYS A 394 18.18 11.30 3.47
C CYS A 394 17.72 11.37 2.01
N TYR A 395 18.60 10.93 1.11
CA TYR A 395 18.32 10.74 -0.31
C TYR A 395 18.39 9.26 -0.68
N ILE A 396 17.27 8.66 -1.07
CA ILE A 396 17.15 7.20 -1.24
C ILE A 396 16.54 6.91 -2.61
N HIS A 397 17.25 6.15 -3.45
CA HIS A 397 16.73 5.83 -4.79
C HIS A 397 17.22 4.48 -5.31
N HIS A 398 16.50 3.89 -6.27
CA HIS A 398 16.96 2.68 -6.97
C HIS A 398 17.35 1.53 -6.03
N VAL A 399 16.56 1.30 -4.99
CA VAL A 399 16.73 0.16 -4.07
C VAL A 399 15.98 -1.08 -4.61
N GLY A 400 16.15 -2.22 -3.95
CA GLY A 400 15.46 -3.45 -4.32
C GLY A 400 15.95 -4.09 -5.62
N GLN A 401 17.23 -3.98 -5.95
CA GLN A 401 17.81 -4.53 -7.19
C GLN A 401 17.66 -6.05 -7.35
N PHE A 402 17.42 -6.79 -6.26
CA PHE A 402 17.14 -8.23 -6.27
C PHE A 402 15.83 -8.57 -5.58
N ASN A 403 15.63 -8.02 -4.38
CA ASN A 403 14.35 -8.05 -3.72
C ASN A 403 13.51 -6.91 -4.27
N ARG A 404 12.62 -7.23 -5.21
CA ARG A 404 11.73 -6.29 -5.88
C ARG A 404 10.61 -5.82 -4.94
N HIS A 405 10.51 -6.41 -3.75
CA HIS A 405 9.83 -5.83 -2.59
C HIS A 405 10.70 -4.82 -1.83
N GLY A 406 11.82 -4.37 -2.39
CA GLY A 406 12.67 -3.33 -1.81
C GLY A 406 11.88 -2.06 -1.53
N ILE A 407 12.06 -1.54 -0.34
CA ILE A 407 11.36 -0.35 0.19
C ILE A 407 12.44 0.66 0.57
N GLY A 408 12.23 1.94 0.27
CA GLY A 408 13.13 3.00 0.70
C GLY A 408 13.33 2.99 2.21
N LEU A 409 12.23 3.04 2.96
CA LEU A 409 12.17 2.95 4.42
C LEU A 409 11.19 1.85 4.87
N MET A 410 11.72 0.76 5.43
CA MET A 410 10.95 -0.39 5.94
C MET A 410 10.86 -0.34 7.46
N LEU A 411 9.65 -0.35 8.02
CA LEU A 411 9.43 -0.26 9.46
C LEU A 411 8.54 -1.40 9.96
N SER A 412 8.88 -1.93 11.12
CA SER A 412 7.92 -2.49 12.06
C SER A 412 8.31 -2.00 13.45
N SER A 413 7.77 -0.84 13.83
CA SER A 413 8.26 -0.10 14.99
C SER A 413 7.16 0.53 15.86
N CYS A 414 7.53 0.81 17.11
CA CYS A 414 6.80 1.73 17.97
C CYS A 414 7.55 3.07 18.04
N GLY A 415 6.98 4.17 17.52
CA GLY A 415 7.54 5.50 17.72
C GLY A 415 8.75 5.90 16.88
N ALA A 416 8.91 5.38 15.65
CA ALA A 416 9.93 5.87 14.72
C ALA A 416 9.49 7.16 14.00
N ILE A 417 10.44 8.00 13.59
CA ILE A 417 10.21 9.28 12.92
C ILE A 417 10.96 9.29 11.58
N LEU A 418 10.24 9.49 10.48
CA LEU A 418 10.78 9.60 9.13
C LEU A 418 10.49 10.99 8.58
N SER A 419 11.52 11.81 8.42
CA SER A 419 11.35 13.23 8.08
C SER A 419 12.26 13.77 6.97
N HIS A 420 11.75 14.70 6.15
CA HIS A 420 12.55 15.43 5.14
C HIS A 420 13.33 14.54 4.16
N ASN A 421 12.89 13.31 3.92
CA ASN A 421 13.56 12.39 3.00
C ASN A 421 13.09 12.63 1.57
N LEU A 422 14.00 12.43 0.62
CA LEU A 422 13.67 12.32 -0.81
C LEU A 422 13.83 10.86 -1.23
N ILE A 423 12.73 10.23 -1.63
CA ILE A 423 12.68 8.81 -2.01
C ILE A 423 12.11 8.69 -3.42
N HIS A 424 12.84 8.04 -4.33
CA HIS A 424 12.30 7.81 -5.68
C HIS A 424 12.83 6.59 -6.43
N ASP A 425 12.09 6.18 -7.45
CA ASP A 425 12.41 5.05 -8.32
C ASP A 425 12.49 3.74 -7.53
N MET A 426 11.37 3.43 -6.89
CA MET A 426 11.20 2.27 -6.01
C MET A 426 10.48 1.15 -6.76
N PRO A 427 10.91 -0.12 -6.61
CA PRO A 427 10.23 -1.24 -7.26
C PRO A 427 8.84 -1.49 -6.64
N ARG A 428 8.68 -1.24 -5.33
CA ARG A 428 7.38 -1.22 -4.62
C ARG A 428 7.13 0.16 -3.98
N CYS A 429 6.83 0.27 -2.68
CA CYS A 429 6.55 1.55 -2.04
C CYS A 429 7.82 2.29 -1.57
N GLY A 430 7.71 3.60 -1.37
CA GLY A 430 8.78 4.40 -0.77
C GLY A 430 8.90 4.18 0.73
N VAL A 431 7.77 4.10 1.43
CA VAL A 431 7.72 3.82 2.87
C VAL A 431 6.72 2.71 3.17
N PHE A 432 7.19 1.69 3.89
CA PHE A 432 6.37 0.66 4.51
C PHE A 432 6.37 0.88 6.02
N TYR A 433 5.21 1.02 6.65
CA TYR A 433 5.10 1.15 8.09
C TYR A 433 4.22 0.08 8.73
N GLY A 434 4.85 -0.82 9.47
CA GLY A 434 4.20 -1.64 10.49
C GLY A 434 4.40 -1.09 11.90
N GLY A 435 3.62 -1.59 12.85
CA GLY A 435 3.69 -1.18 14.26
C GLY A 435 2.80 0.04 14.55
N VAL A 436 3.18 0.88 15.53
CA VAL A 436 2.32 1.96 16.04
C VAL A 436 3.08 3.25 16.38
N LEU A 437 2.36 4.37 16.50
CA LEU A 437 2.90 5.65 16.98
C LEU A 437 4.05 6.21 16.14
N ASN A 438 4.21 5.76 14.91
CA ASN A 438 5.23 6.26 14.00
C ASN A 438 4.80 7.62 13.42
N THR A 439 5.78 8.40 12.97
CA THR A 439 5.54 9.69 12.30
C THR A 439 6.24 9.70 10.96
N LEU A 440 5.48 9.96 9.89
CA LEU A 440 5.99 10.24 8.55
C LEU A 440 5.68 11.71 8.25
N GLU A 441 6.71 12.55 8.15
CA GLU A 441 6.49 13.98 7.91
C GLU A 441 7.45 14.66 6.95
N TYR A 442 6.96 15.62 6.16
CA TYR A 442 7.80 16.43 5.27
C TYR A 442 8.62 15.60 4.26
N ASN A 443 8.21 14.39 3.91
CA ASN A 443 8.93 13.58 2.93
C ASN A 443 8.45 13.89 1.50
N ARG A 444 9.36 13.79 0.53
CA ARG A 444 9.04 13.76 -0.90
C ARG A 444 9.24 12.33 -1.41
N ILE A 445 8.16 11.69 -1.83
CA ILE A 445 8.14 10.29 -2.26
C ILE A 445 7.54 10.24 -3.66
N ARG A 446 8.30 9.75 -4.64
CA ARG A 446 7.84 9.74 -6.04
C ARG A 446 8.25 8.49 -6.81
N HIS A 447 7.56 8.19 -7.91
CA HIS A 447 7.94 7.10 -8.84
C HIS A 447 8.08 5.76 -8.10
N CYS A 448 6.98 5.34 -7.49
CA CYS A 448 6.88 4.07 -6.77
C CYS A 448 6.12 3.03 -7.60
N ASN A 449 6.24 1.76 -7.18
CA ASN A 449 5.57 0.61 -7.77
C ASN A 449 5.99 0.39 -9.23
N LEU A 450 7.27 0.62 -9.54
CA LEU A 450 7.81 0.46 -10.88
C LEU A 450 7.94 -1.01 -11.31
N GLU A 451 7.96 -1.93 -10.34
CA GLU A 451 8.08 -3.36 -10.57
C GLU A 451 7.06 -4.19 -9.78
N MET A 452 6.05 -3.57 -9.16
CA MET A 452 5.01 -4.25 -8.38
C MET A 452 3.69 -3.50 -8.44
N GLU A 453 2.64 -4.08 -7.87
CA GLU A 453 1.33 -3.45 -7.68
C GLU A 453 0.79 -3.75 -6.26
N ASP A 454 -0.39 -3.23 -5.92
CA ASP A 454 -1.06 -3.35 -4.62
C ASP A 454 -0.36 -2.60 -3.46
N THR A 455 0.14 -1.40 -3.76
CA THR A 455 0.76 -0.49 -2.79
C THR A 455 0.62 0.96 -3.21
N GLY A 456 1.18 1.88 -2.42
CA GLY A 456 1.32 3.28 -2.83
C GLY A 456 2.73 3.85 -2.65
N CYS A 457 2.85 5.17 -2.64
CA CYS A 457 4.06 5.84 -2.13
C CYS A 457 4.30 5.45 -0.68
N THR A 458 3.21 5.34 0.08
CA THR A 458 3.21 4.82 1.45
C THR A 458 2.27 3.64 1.59
N TYR A 459 2.61 2.70 2.47
CA TYR A 459 1.81 1.50 2.71
C TYR A 459 1.94 1.03 4.16
N GLY A 460 0.82 0.72 4.79
CA GLY A 460 0.76 0.07 6.10
C GLY A 460 -0.68 -0.11 6.56
N GLY A 461 -0.88 -0.88 7.63
CA GLY A 461 -2.23 -1.23 8.07
C GLY A 461 -2.21 -2.25 9.21
N GLY A 462 -3.34 -2.93 9.39
CA GLY A 462 -3.55 -3.92 10.45
C GLY A 462 -4.42 -3.39 11.58
N TRP A 463 -5.23 -4.30 12.14
CA TRP A 463 -6.16 -3.99 13.23
C TRP A 463 -5.49 -3.28 14.42
N THR A 464 -4.26 -3.66 14.73
CA THR A 464 -3.43 -3.11 15.81
C THR A 464 -2.17 -2.40 15.27
N GLY A 465 -2.08 -2.20 13.95
CA GLY A 465 -0.94 -1.61 13.23
C GLY A 465 -1.18 -0.14 12.87
N GLY A 466 -1.63 0.64 13.85
CA GLY A 466 -2.27 1.94 13.67
C GLY A 466 -1.60 3.13 14.35
N TRP A 467 -2.36 4.22 14.53
CA TRP A 467 -1.93 5.45 15.25
C TRP A 467 -0.61 6.03 14.76
N THR A 468 -0.34 5.83 13.48
CA THR A 468 0.75 6.49 12.78
C THR A 468 0.24 7.83 12.26
N THR A 469 1.06 8.86 12.42
CA THR A 469 0.80 10.19 11.85
C THR A 469 1.48 10.28 10.48
N ILE A 470 0.72 10.59 9.45
CA ILE A 470 1.22 10.82 8.08
C ILE A 470 0.88 12.26 7.73
N ARG A 471 1.87 13.16 7.76
CA ARG A 471 1.60 14.58 7.57
C ARG A 471 2.58 15.34 6.70
N TYR A 472 2.11 16.34 5.97
CA TYR A 472 3.00 17.23 5.21
C TYR A 472 3.94 16.50 4.23
N ASN A 473 3.56 15.32 3.73
CA ASN A 473 4.33 14.61 2.72
C ASN A 473 3.83 14.98 1.33
N HIS A 474 4.72 14.93 0.34
CA HIS A 474 4.37 15.05 -1.08
C HIS A 474 4.61 13.70 -1.76
N CYS A 475 3.52 13.01 -2.09
CA CYS A 475 3.49 11.71 -2.74
C CYS A 475 3.09 11.88 -4.20
N THR A 476 3.93 11.47 -5.15
CA THR A 476 3.66 11.64 -6.58
C THR A 476 3.94 10.39 -7.40
N ASP A 477 3.21 10.20 -8.50
CA ASP A 477 3.61 9.25 -9.55
C ASP A 477 3.77 7.81 -9.02
N SER A 478 2.76 7.29 -8.31
CA SER A 478 2.67 5.87 -7.95
C SER A 478 2.05 5.10 -9.11
N ILE A 479 2.85 4.25 -9.78
CA ILE A 479 2.58 3.80 -11.15
C ILE A 479 1.90 2.43 -11.20
N GLY A 480 2.51 1.42 -10.57
CA GLY A 480 2.04 0.04 -10.60
C GLY A 480 2.39 -0.72 -11.89
N LEU A 481 3.00 -1.91 -11.73
CA LEU A 481 3.31 -2.86 -12.80
C LEU A 481 2.88 -4.26 -12.38
N ASN A 482 1.96 -4.88 -13.11
CA ASN A 482 1.50 -6.23 -12.80
C ASN A 482 2.47 -7.34 -13.25
N ASN A 483 2.19 -8.57 -12.83
CA ASN A 483 2.99 -9.77 -13.15
C ASN A 483 3.00 -10.17 -14.63
N HIS A 484 2.20 -9.55 -15.48
CA HIS A 484 2.18 -9.80 -16.93
C HIS A 484 2.64 -8.58 -17.76
N GLY A 485 3.50 -7.74 -17.18
CA GLY A 485 4.22 -6.71 -17.93
C GLY A 485 3.39 -5.48 -18.33
N LYS A 486 2.23 -5.26 -17.69
CA LYS A 486 1.40 -4.07 -17.93
C LYS A 486 1.52 -3.06 -16.80
N PHE A 487 1.93 -1.85 -17.16
CA PHE A 487 1.97 -0.69 -16.29
C PHE A 487 0.60 -0.06 -16.05
N PHE A 488 0.56 0.90 -15.12
CA PHE A 488 -0.57 1.77 -14.88
C PHE A 488 -1.75 0.99 -14.29
N VAL A 489 -1.46 0.18 -13.27
CA VAL A 489 -2.42 -0.73 -12.62
C VAL A 489 -2.33 -0.67 -11.10
N PHE A 490 -3.44 -0.94 -10.41
CA PHE A 490 -3.54 -1.29 -8.98
C PHE A 490 -2.54 -0.61 -8.02
N ALA A 491 -2.42 0.73 -8.06
CA ALA A 491 -1.52 1.50 -7.19
C ALA A 491 -2.13 2.85 -6.76
N TRP A 492 -1.87 3.27 -5.53
CA TRP A 492 -2.39 4.50 -4.92
C TRP A 492 -1.28 5.44 -4.44
N GLY A 493 -1.60 6.62 -3.93
CA GLY A 493 -0.63 7.46 -3.24
C GLY A 493 -0.37 7.00 -1.80
N ILE A 494 -1.39 7.09 -0.95
CA ILE A 494 -1.36 6.62 0.45
C ILE A 494 -2.26 5.40 0.58
N TYR A 495 -1.73 4.30 1.11
CA TYR A 495 -2.50 3.06 1.26
C TYR A 495 -2.56 2.65 2.74
N LEU A 496 -3.78 2.72 3.30
CA LEU A 496 -4.13 2.14 4.61
C LEU A 496 -4.73 0.76 4.39
N ASP A 497 -3.87 -0.25 4.43
CA ASP A 497 -4.24 -1.64 4.17
C ASP A 497 -4.96 -2.30 5.35
N GLU A 498 -5.39 -3.55 5.15
CA GLU A 498 -6.34 -4.34 5.95
C GLU A 498 -6.52 -3.87 7.40
N SER A 499 -7.67 -3.28 7.69
CA SER A 499 -8.08 -2.88 9.03
C SER A 499 -7.18 -1.84 9.73
N GLY A 500 -6.44 -1.03 8.95
CA GLY A 500 -5.65 0.07 9.47
C GLY A 500 -6.47 0.99 10.39
N CYS A 501 -5.99 1.18 11.63
CA CYS A 501 -6.75 1.82 12.70
C CYS A 501 -6.12 3.11 13.20
N GLY A 502 -6.91 4.14 13.51
CA GLY A 502 -6.44 5.24 14.34
C GLY A 502 -5.43 6.17 13.68
N PHE A 503 -5.19 6.08 12.37
CA PHE A 503 -4.26 6.94 11.65
C PHE A 503 -4.73 8.40 11.63
N ASP A 504 -3.78 9.33 11.71
CA ASP A 504 -4.00 10.74 11.40
C ASP A 504 -3.25 11.07 10.11
N VAL A 505 -3.99 11.34 9.04
CA VAL A 505 -3.46 11.61 7.69
C VAL A 505 -3.82 13.04 7.31
N TYR A 506 -2.87 13.97 7.38
CA TYR A 506 -3.20 15.38 7.15
C TYR A 506 -2.12 16.24 6.55
N GLY A 507 -2.52 17.28 5.84
CA GLY A 507 -1.58 18.23 5.26
C GLY A 507 -0.71 17.64 4.15
N ASN A 508 -1.04 16.46 3.63
CA ASN A 508 -0.27 15.83 2.56
C ASN A 508 -0.74 16.34 1.19
N ILE A 509 0.17 16.29 0.23
CA ILE A 509 -0.12 16.49 -1.19
C ILE A 509 0.07 15.13 -1.87
N VAL A 510 -0.97 14.64 -2.52
CA VAL A 510 -0.92 13.39 -3.27
C VAL A 510 -1.38 13.66 -4.69
N GLU A 511 -0.51 13.41 -5.66
CA GLU A 511 -0.82 13.71 -7.04
C GLU A 511 -0.32 12.67 -8.05
N ARG A 512 -0.97 12.63 -9.22
CA ARG A 512 -0.60 11.76 -10.35
C ARG A 512 -0.42 10.29 -9.98
N CYS A 513 -1.19 9.81 -9.01
CA CYS A 513 -1.19 8.40 -8.61
C CYS A 513 -2.23 7.60 -9.41
N GLN A 514 -1.85 6.40 -9.82
CA GLN A 514 -2.47 5.67 -10.92
C GLN A 514 -3.96 5.35 -10.76
N VAL A 515 -4.34 4.69 -9.66
CA VAL A 515 -5.74 4.28 -9.42
C VAL A 515 -6.49 5.34 -8.62
N GLY A 516 -5.80 5.96 -7.66
CA GLY A 516 -6.31 7.03 -6.84
C GLY A 516 -5.30 7.60 -5.85
N ALA A 517 -5.69 8.68 -5.17
CA ALA A 517 -4.86 9.31 -4.16
C ALA A 517 -4.70 8.43 -2.92
N MET A 518 -5.80 7.81 -2.48
CA MET A 518 -5.81 7.04 -1.23
C MET A 518 -6.71 5.82 -1.27
N HIS A 519 -6.28 4.75 -0.60
CA HIS A 519 -7.05 3.52 -0.42
C HIS A 519 -7.19 3.16 1.07
N LEU A 520 -8.41 2.85 1.49
CA LEU A 520 -8.73 2.32 2.81
C LEU A 520 -9.33 0.92 2.65
N HIS A 521 -8.59 -0.09 3.08
CA HIS A 521 -9.03 -1.48 3.02
C HIS A 521 -9.50 -1.94 4.40
N ASN A 522 -10.81 -2.03 4.58
CA ASN A 522 -11.49 -2.33 5.85
C ASN A 522 -11.03 -1.48 7.05
N ALA A 523 -10.47 -0.30 6.77
CA ALA A 523 -9.85 0.59 7.75
C ALA A 523 -10.86 1.12 8.78
N ARG A 524 -10.38 1.60 9.93
CA ARG A 524 -11.26 2.05 11.01
C ARG A 524 -10.72 3.23 11.79
N GLU A 525 -11.60 4.10 12.26
CA GLU A 525 -11.26 5.10 13.28
C GLU A 525 -10.11 6.03 12.85
N ASN A 526 -9.98 6.28 11.55
CA ASN A 526 -8.94 7.13 10.95
C ASN A 526 -9.46 8.54 10.74
N HIS A 527 -8.56 9.53 10.83
CA HIS A 527 -8.88 10.92 10.55
C HIS A 527 -8.01 11.44 9.39
N ILE A 528 -8.67 11.72 8.27
CA ILE A 528 -8.05 12.17 7.03
C ILE A 528 -8.55 13.58 6.75
N TYR A 529 -7.68 14.57 6.93
CA TYR A 529 -8.09 15.96 6.85
C TYR A 529 -7.02 16.89 6.32
N ASN A 530 -7.43 18.03 5.75
CA ASN A 530 -6.51 19.05 5.30
C ASN A 530 -5.48 18.57 4.25
N ASN A 531 -5.81 17.54 3.45
CA ASN A 531 -4.95 17.05 2.38
C ASN A 531 -5.34 17.66 1.02
N ILE A 532 -4.39 17.69 0.10
CA ILE A 532 -4.61 18.01 -1.31
C ILE A 532 -4.44 16.73 -2.12
N PHE A 533 -5.51 16.30 -2.76
CA PHE A 533 -5.55 15.17 -3.68
C PHE A 533 -5.73 15.72 -5.09
N ALA A 534 -4.64 15.80 -5.87
CA ALA A 534 -4.61 16.50 -7.15
C ALA A 534 -4.28 15.58 -8.33
N GLU A 535 -5.05 15.60 -9.42
CA GLU A 535 -4.72 14.91 -10.68
C GLU A 535 -4.41 13.42 -10.51
N ASN A 536 -5.09 12.75 -9.57
CA ASN A 536 -4.97 11.30 -9.40
C ASN A 536 -5.98 10.61 -10.29
N ALA A 537 -5.78 9.30 -10.47
CA ALA A 537 -6.49 8.46 -11.42
C ALA A 537 -6.05 8.69 -12.88
N CYS A 538 -5.67 7.62 -13.55
CA CYS A 538 -5.22 7.65 -14.95
C CYS A 538 -6.39 7.83 -15.93
N SER A 539 -6.10 8.54 -17.03
CA SER A 539 -7.00 8.71 -18.17
C SER A 539 -6.92 7.55 -19.19
N ASP A 540 -6.45 6.36 -18.81
CA ASP A 540 -6.44 5.19 -19.71
C ASP A 540 -7.89 4.83 -20.04
N PRO A 541 -8.32 4.92 -21.32
CA PRO A 541 -9.69 4.63 -21.72
C PRO A 541 -10.16 3.22 -21.33
N ASN A 542 -9.23 2.26 -21.19
CA ASN A 542 -9.56 0.90 -20.77
C ASN A 542 -9.89 0.81 -19.28
N LEU A 543 -9.28 1.65 -18.44
CA LEU A 543 -9.57 1.73 -17.00
C LEU A 543 -10.77 2.64 -16.72
N GLU A 544 -10.97 3.68 -17.54
CA GLU A 544 -12.18 4.50 -17.53
C GLU A 544 -13.43 3.65 -17.85
N ARG A 545 -13.32 2.74 -18.82
CA ARG A 545 -14.44 1.88 -19.26
C ARG A 545 -14.99 0.95 -18.17
N PHE A 546 -14.21 0.63 -17.13
CA PHE A 546 -14.66 -0.21 -16.02
C PHE A 546 -15.04 0.57 -14.76
N GLY A 547 -15.01 1.91 -14.78
CA GLY A 547 -15.32 2.72 -13.59
C GLY A 547 -14.40 2.46 -12.41
N THR A 548 -13.15 2.05 -12.68
CA THR A 548 -12.19 1.58 -11.66
C THR A 548 -11.36 2.69 -11.03
N THR A 549 -11.23 3.85 -11.68
CA THR A 549 -10.47 5.01 -11.22
C THR A 549 -11.27 5.88 -10.25
N HIS A 550 -10.60 6.44 -9.24
CA HIS A 550 -11.24 7.23 -8.19
C HIS A 550 -10.22 8.10 -7.46
N GLN A 551 -10.64 9.20 -6.83
CA GLN A 551 -9.71 9.97 -6.00
C GLN A 551 -9.43 9.28 -4.66
N ILE A 552 -10.45 8.70 -4.03
CA ILE A 552 -10.33 7.94 -2.79
C ILE A 552 -11.21 6.69 -2.84
N SER A 553 -10.77 5.57 -2.25
CA SER A 553 -11.60 4.38 -2.10
C SER A 553 -11.66 3.81 -0.70
N LEU A 554 -12.85 3.36 -0.33
CA LEU A 554 -13.17 2.66 0.91
C LEU A 554 -13.76 1.30 0.53
N GLN A 555 -13.07 0.22 0.86
CA GLN A 555 -13.53 -1.14 0.59
C GLN A 555 -13.60 -1.93 1.89
N GLY A 556 -14.80 -2.22 2.38
CA GLY A 556 -15.05 -2.93 3.63
C GLY A 556 -15.36 -4.41 3.46
N TRP A 557 -15.36 -5.11 4.59
CA TRP A 557 -15.90 -6.47 4.71
C TRP A 557 -17.30 -6.45 5.34
N THR A 558 -17.94 -7.61 5.32
CA THR A 558 -19.29 -7.85 5.86
C THR A 558 -19.32 -9.01 6.84
N ASP A 559 -20.49 -9.25 7.43
CA ASP A 559 -20.86 -10.37 8.30
C ASP A 559 -21.16 -11.67 7.53
N ASP A 560 -20.69 -11.80 6.28
CA ASP A 560 -20.86 -13.04 5.51
C ASP A 560 -20.15 -14.20 6.25
N PRO A 561 -20.88 -15.25 6.66
CA PRO A 561 -20.29 -16.40 7.35
C PRO A 561 -19.27 -17.15 6.51
N ASN A 562 -19.31 -17.02 5.18
CA ASN A 562 -18.31 -17.57 4.26
C ASN A 562 -17.29 -16.52 3.81
N GLY A 563 -17.40 -15.29 4.31
CA GLY A 563 -16.53 -14.17 3.99
C GLY A 563 -15.16 -14.29 4.65
N VAL A 564 -14.16 -13.64 4.05
CA VAL A 564 -12.78 -13.62 4.53
C VAL A 564 -12.65 -13.06 5.95
N PHE A 565 -13.52 -12.12 6.34
CA PHE A 565 -13.47 -11.50 7.66
C PHE A 565 -13.71 -12.52 8.78
N LEU A 566 -14.89 -13.14 8.82
CA LEU A 566 -15.27 -14.11 9.87
C LEU A 566 -14.45 -15.41 9.76
N GLY A 567 -14.16 -15.87 8.54
CA GLY A 567 -13.48 -17.14 8.30
C GLY A 567 -11.98 -17.14 8.61
N ASP A 568 -11.28 -16.02 8.42
CA ASP A 568 -9.81 -15.97 8.54
C ASP A 568 -9.27 -14.78 9.35
N ARG A 569 -9.82 -13.59 9.17
CA ARG A 569 -9.21 -12.35 9.66
C ARG A 569 -9.55 -12.05 11.12
N GLU A 570 -10.82 -12.10 11.48
CA GLU A 570 -11.31 -11.79 12.83
C GLU A 570 -10.61 -12.62 13.92
N PRO A 571 -10.45 -13.96 13.81
CA PRO A 571 -9.82 -14.75 14.88
C PRO A 571 -8.38 -14.31 15.18
N LYS A 572 -7.62 -13.92 14.15
CA LYS A 572 -6.24 -13.41 14.29
C LYS A 572 -6.23 -12.03 14.97
N MET A 573 -7.19 -11.18 14.63
CA MET A 573 -7.34 -9.85 15.20
C MET A 573 -7.72 -9.91 16.68
N VAL A 574 -8.63 -10.80 17.08
CA VAL A 574 -9.01 -11.01 18.50
C VAL A 574 -7.80 -11.37 19.33
N LYS A 575 -6.99 -12.32 18.86
CA LYS A 575 -5.79 -12.77 19.58
C LYS A 575 -4.80 -11.64 19.82
N ASP A 576 -4.56 -10.78 18.83
CA ASP A 576 -3.65 -9.65 19.02
C ASP A 576 -4.29 -8.53 19.86
N TYR A 577 -5.59 -8.28 19.69
CA TYR A 577 -6.34 -7.31 20.51
C TYR A 577 -6.29 -7.66 22.00
N ASP A 578 -6.63 -8.90 22.36
CA ASP A 578 -6.68 -9.36 23.76
C ASP A 578 -5.34 -9.17 24.46
N ARG A 579 -4.24 -9.47 23.74
CA ARG A 579 -2.87 -9.27 24.23
C ARG A 579 -2.53 -7.79 24.49
N LEU A 580 -3.08 -6.86 23.72
CA LEU A 580 -2.76 -5.44 23.83
C LEU A 580 -3.61 -4.74 24.90
N VAL A 581 -4.90 -5.08 25.01
CA VAL A 581 -5.81 -4.41 25.96
C VAL A 581 -5.58 -4.75 27.43
N GLU A 582 -4.72 -5.73 27.73
CA GLU A 582 -4.18 -5.94 29.07
C GLU A 582 -3.45 -4.68 29.59
N ASN A 583 -2.81 -3.92 28.69
CA ASN A 583 -2.21 -2.64 29.02
C ASN A 583 -3.27 -1.52 28.99
N PRO A 584 -3.50 -0.79 30.10
CA PRO A 584 -4.52 0.27 30.17
C PRO A 584 -4.33 1.42 29.19
N GLU A 585 -3.10 1.69 28.74
CA GLU A 585 -2.84 2.74 27.76
C GLU A 585 -3.45 2.40 26.39
N TRP A 586 -3.46 1.11 26.01
CA TRP A 586 -4.12 0.67 24.78
C TRP A 586 -5.61 0.93 24.79
N LYS A 587 -6.28 0.80 25.94
CA LYS A 587 -7.73 1.10 26.06
C LYS A 587 -8.07 2.57 25.80
N LYS A 588 -7.11 3.49 25.96
CA LYS A 588 -7.28 4.92 25.70
C LYS A 588 -7.12 5.28 24.22
N MET A 589 -6.57 4.38 23.42
CA MET A 589 -6.28 4.64 22.01
C MET A 589 -7.56 4.65 21.17
N ARG A 590 -7.67 5.62 20.25
CA ARG A 590 -8.84 5.79 19.36
C ARG A 590 -9.15 4.47 18.64
N GLY A 591 -10.36 3.96 18.79
CA GLY A 591 -10.81 2.70 18.19
C GLY A 591 -10.54 1.41 18.98
N MET A 592 -9.81 1.45 20.09
CA MET A 592 -9.55 0.26 20.91
C MET A 592 -10.65 -0.07 21.92
N ALA A 593 -11.65 0.81 22.09
CA ALA A 593 -12.81 0.53 22.93
C ALA A 593 -13.74 -0.52 22.31
N VAL A 594 -13.63 -0.80 21.01
CA VAL A 594 -14.47 -1.79 20.31
C VAL A 594 -13.59 -2.97 19.87
N PRO A 595 -13.81 -4.16 20.46
CA PRO A 595 -13.08 -5.37 20.09
C PRO A 595 -13.48 -5.86 18.69
N PRO A 596 -12.64 -6.66 18.01
CA PRO A 596 -12.97 -7.23 16.70
C PRO A 596 -14.32 -7.96 16.66
N LYS A 597 -14.71 -8.65 17.74
CA LYS A 597 -15.96 -9.40 17.84
C LYS A 597 -17.22 -8.54 17.84
N GLU A 598 -17.08 -7.25 18.12
CA GLU A 598 -18.20 -6.31 18.27
C GLU A 598 -18.15 -5.20 17.20
N THR A 599 -17.39 -5.42 16.12
CA THR A 599 -17.20 -4.40 15.07
C THR A 599 -18.29 -4.39 14.01
N ILE A 600 -19.10 -5.44 13.93
CA ILE A 600 -20.13 -5.59 12.90
C ILE A 600 -21.24 -4.59 13.20
N LEU A 601 -21.54 -3.74 12.24
CA LEU A 601 -22.61 -2.76 12.30
C LEU A 601 -23.98 -3.42 12.07
N PRO A 602 -25.10 -2.77 12.46
CA PRO A 602 -26.44 -3.34 12.29
C PRO A 602 -26.80 -3.75 10.85
N ASP A 603 -26.18 -3.12 9.85
CA ASP A 603 -26.37 -3.45 8.43
C ASP A 603 -25.48 -4.61 7.92
N GLY A 604 -24.66 -5.19 8.80
CA GLY A 604 -23.72 -6.27 8.50
C GLY A 604 -22.35 -5.81 8.01
N THR A 605 -22.09 -4.51 7.84
CA THR A 605 -20.77 -4.00 7.42
C THR A 605 -19.79 -3.89 8.60
N VAL A 606 -18.49 -3.94 8.33
CA VAL A 606 -17.43 -3.93 9.35
C VAL A 606 -16.71 -2.58 9.47
N MET A 607 -16.48 -1.91 8.34
CA MET A 607 -15.72 -0.66 8.27
C MET A 607 -16.43 0.49 8.99
N ARG A 608 -15.73 1.21 9.89
CA ARG A 608 -16.34 2.27 10.73
C ARG A 608 -15.37 3.32 11.26
N GLY A 609 -15.90 4.46 11.67
CA GLY A 609 -15.20 5.51 12.40
C GLY A 609 -14.22 6.33 11.56
N ASN A 610 -14.14 6.09 10.25
CA ASN A 610 -13.28 6.89 9.38
C ASN A 610 -13.91 8.27 9.15
N ARG A 611 -13.08 9.31 9.15
CA ARG A 611 -13.47 10.70 8.91
C ARG A 611 -12.61 11.27 7.79
N VAL A 612 -13.26 11.73 6.72
CA VAL A 612 -12.63 12.38 5.57
C VAL A 612 -13.17 13.81 5.48
N GLU A 613 -12.46 14.76 6.08
CA GLU A 613 -12.98 16.10 6.31
C GLU A 613 -12.01 17.20 5.86
N ARG A 614 -12.51 18.31 5.30
CA ARG A 614 -11.67 19.49 4.96
C ARG A 614 -10.51 19.17 4.02
N ASN A 615 -10.67 18.24 3.10
CA ASN A 615 -9.67 17.96 2.07
C ASN A 615 -10.03 18.71 0.78
N ILE A 616 -9.03 18.94 -0.08
CA ILE A 616 -9.23 19.42 -1.45
C ILE A 616 -9.04 18.23 -2.40
N PHE A 617 -10.04 17.97 -3.22
CA PHE A 617 -9.99 17.01 -4.32
C PHE A 617 -10.02 17.79 -5.63
N TYR A 618 -8.92 17.80 -6.38
CA TYR A 618 -8.72 18.62 -7.58
C TYR A 618 -8.29 17.76 -8.76
N TYR A 619 -9.17 17.50 -9.72
CA TYR A 619 -8.90 16.59 -10.85
C TYR A 619 -9.57 17.08 -12.15
N PRO A 620 -9.32 18.33 -12.58
CA PRO A 620 -9.93 18.91 -13.78
C PRO A 620 -9.58 18.16 -15.07
N CYS A 621 -8.46 17.44 -15.12
CA CYS A 621 -8.08 16.68 -16.30
C CYS A 621 -8.71 15.27 -16.36
N GLN A 622 -9.37 14.81 -15.29
CA GLN A 622 -10.08 13.52 -15.25
C GLN A 622 -11.53 13.66 -14.76
N PRO A 623 -12.39 14.47 -15.43
CA PRO A 623 -13.74 14.77 -14.94
C PRO A 623 -14.66 13.54 -14.81
N LYS A 624 -14.30 12.44 -15.48
CA LYS A 624 -15.01 11.15 -15.45
C LYS A 624 -14.50 10.18 -14.37
N SER A 625 -13.41 10.51 -13.67
CA SER A 625 -13.00 9.74 -12.50
C SER A 625 -14.02 9.93 -11.38
N ARG A 626 -14.27 8.88 -10.61
CA ARG A 626 -15.09 9.00 -9.40
C ARG A 626 -14.38 9.87 -8.36
N TYR A 627 -15.14 10.69 -7.67
CA TYR A 627 -14.68 11.35 -6.45
C TYR A 627 -14.34 10.29 -5.39
N VAL A 628 -15.27 9.39 -5.13
CA VAL A 628 -15.12 8.32 -4.14
C VAL A 628 -15.63 6.99 -4.70
N ARG A 629 -14.92 5.90 -4.39
CA ARG A 629 -15.38 4.54 -4.62
C ARG A 629 -15.63 3.84 -3.29
N VAL A 630 -16.88 3.50 -3.01
CA VAL A 630 -17.31 2.84 -1.77
C VAL A 630 -17.78 1.42 -2.07
N SER A 631 -17.36 0.46 -1.26
CA SER A 631 -17.87 -0.92 -1.27
C SER A 631 -18.02 -1.41 0.16
N ASN A 632 -19.16 -2.02 0.51
CA ASN A 632 -19.46 -2.58 1.84
C ASN A 632 -19.11 -1.62 2.99
N CYS A 633 -19.49 -0.35 2.86
CA CYS A 633 -19.19 0.68 3.84
C CYS A 633 -20.45 1.51 4.11
N ASN A 634 -20.73 1.67 5.40
CA ASN A 634 -21.83 2.44 5.92
C ASN A 634 -21.41 3.91 6.07
N LEU A 635 -22.12 4.85 5.43
CA LEU A 635 -21.78 6.29 5.48
C LEU A 635 -22.25 7.01 6.75
N GLU A 636 -23.14 6.42 7.55
CA GLU A 636 -23.44 6.96 8.88
C GLU A 636 -22.28 6.67 9.85
N ALA A 637 -21.62 5.52 9.67
CA ALA A 637 -20.47 5.12 10.46
C ALA A 637 -19.13 5.67 9.91
N ASN A 638 -19.10 6.19 8.68
CA ASN A 638 -17.89 6.73 8.03
C ASN A 638 -18.20 8.10 7.42
N ILE A 639 -17.64 9.14 8.00
CA ILE A 639 -18.03 10.53 7.77
C ILE A 639 -17.21 11.11 6.63
N PHE A 640 -17.89 11.76 5.69
CA PHE A 640 -17.30 12.68 4.72
C PHE A 640 -17.97 14.02 4.91
N ASP A 641 -17.20 15.10 5.10
CA ASP A 641 -17.80 16.42 5.23
C ASP A 641 -16.82 17.59 5.05
N HIS A 642 -17.34 18.78 4.75
CA HIS A 642 -16.55 20.01 4.59
C HIS A 642 -15.40 19.90 3.57
N ASN A 643 -15.46 18.98 2.61
CA ASN A 643 -14.48 18.84 1.56
C ASN A 643 -14.72 19.86 0.44
N THR A 644 -13.67 20.24 -0.27
CA THR A 644 -13.75 21.01 -1.52
C THR A 644 -13.44 20.08 -2.68
N VAL A 645 -14.41 19.90 -3.59
CA VAL A 645 -14.28 18.99 -4.73
C VAL A 645 -14.32 19.78 -6.04
N TRP A 646 -13.37 19.53 -6.94
CA TRP A 646 -13.32 20.18 -8.24
C TRP A 646 -12.81 19.22 -9.31
N ASN A 647 -13.68 18.89 -10.26
CA ASN A 647 -13.37 18.06 -11.41
C ASN A 647 -13.27 18.88 -12.71
N GLY A 648 -13.04 20.19 -12.60
CA GLY A 648 -13.01 21.11 -13.76
C GLY A 648 -14.37 21.67 -14.17
N GLY A 649 -15.47 21.22 -13.55
CA GLY A 649 -16.82 21.76 -13.75
C GLY A 649 -17.49 21.38 -15.07
N ALA A 650 -16.84 20.56 -15.90
CA ALA A 650 -17.39 20.10 -17.18
C ALA A 650 -18.44 18.98 -17.03
N GLU A 651 -18.35 18.18 -15.97
CA GLU A 651 -19.22 17.03 -15.69
C GLU A 651 -19.71 17.08 -14.24
N PRO A 652 -20.88 16.50 -13.91
CA PRO A 652 -21.29 16.29 -12.53
C PRO A 652 -20.27 15.45 -11.74
N ILE A 653 -20.18 15.67 -10.42
CA ILE A 653 -19.33 14.84 -9.57
C ILE A 653 -19.89 13.42 -9.49
N LEU A 654 -19.05 12.43 -9.82
CA LEU A 654 -19.42 11.02 -9.83
C LEU A 654 -19.05 10.35 -8.49
N THR A 655 -20.00 9.63 -7.90
CA THR A 655 -19.85 8.85 -6.65
C THR A 655 -20.26 7.39 -6.81
N GLY A 656 -20.86 7.03 -7.95
CA GLY A 656 -21.50 5.74 -8.22
C GLY A 656 -22.83 5.54 -7.47
N ARG A 657 -23.33 6.56 -6.76
CA ARG A 657 -24.55 6.45 -5.97
C ARG A 657 -25.75 6.97 -6.75
N GLN A 658 -26.83 6.20 -6.71
CA GLN A 658 -28.12 6.57 -7.29
C GLN A 658 -29.07 7.10 -6.21
N GLY A 659 -29.95 8.02 -6.59
CA GLY A 659 -30.92 8.64 -5.68
C GLY A 659 -32.06 9.32 -6.42
N THR A 660 -33.01 9.85 -5.66
CA THR A 660 -34.18 10.56 -6.21
C THR A 660 -34.07 12.05 -5.90
N GLY A 661 -34.23 12.86 -6.92
CA GLY A 661 -34.12 14.31 -6.85
C GLY A 661 -35.45 14.97 -6.48
N LYS A 662 -35.70 16.13 -7.09
CA LYS A 662 -36.86 16.97 -6.80
C LYS A 662 -38.18 16.28 -7.17
N VAL A 663 -39.17 16.38 -6.27
CA VAL A 663 -40.57 15.98 -6.52
C VAL A 663 -41.16 16.87 -7.61
N GLN A 664 -41.66 16.23 -8.67
CA GLN A 664 -42.40 16.88 -9.75
C GLN A 664 -43.89 16.93 -9.45
N ALA A 665 -44.45 15.85 -8.90
CA ALA A 665 -45.86 15.74 -8.54
C ALA A 665 -46.09 14.78 -7.37
N ASP A 666 -47.00 15.14 -6.47
CA ASP A 666 -47.54 14.22 -5.47
C ASP A 666 -48.68 13.41 -6.11
N LEU A 667 -48.45 12.11 -6.26
CA LEU A 667 -49.38 11.13 -6.85
C LEU A 667 -49.97 10.21 -5.78
N THR A 668 -49.83 10.56 -4.50
CA THR A 668 -50.25 9.72 -3.37
C THR A 668 -51.72 9.34 -3.44
N GLN A 669 -52.58 10.23 -3.95
CA GLN A 669 -54.03 9.95 -4.10
C GLN A 669 -54.34 8.90 -5.18
N ASN A 670 -53.39 8.59 -6.06
CA ASN A 670 -53.56 7.56 -7.08
C ASN A 670 -53.43 6.15 -6.50
N ILE A 671 -52.85 6.00 -5.31
CA ILE A 671 -52.78 4.70 -4.61
C ILE A 671 -54.16 4.37 -4.03
N PRO A 672 -54.85 3.33 -4.51
CA PRO A 672 -56.17 2.96 -3.99
C PRO A 672 -56.05 2.53 -2.52
N ASN A 673 -56.99 3.02 -1.68
CA ASN A 673 -57.09 2.63 -0.27
C ASN A 673 -55.76 2.73 0.52
N ARG A 674 -54.94 3.75 0.22
CA ARG A 674 -53.61 3.99 0.82
C ARG A 674 -53.58 4.10 2.34
N GLN A 675 -54.72 4.41 2.97
CA GLN A 675 -54.89 4.55 4.42
C GLN A 675 -55.37 3.24 5.07
N PHE A 676 -55.32 2.12 4.36
CA PHE A 676 -55.73 0.80 4.85
C PHE A 676 -57.10 0.77 5.57
N PRO A 677 -58.18 1.34 4.99
CA PRO A 677 -59.50 1.24 5.60
C PRO A 677 -59.90 -0.23 5.79
N ALA A 678 -60.56 -0.55 6.91
CA ALA A 678 -60.98 -1.91 7.21
C ALA A 678 -61.97 -2.44 6.16
N ALA A 679 -61.73 -3.66 5.68
CA ALA A 679 -62.63 -4.34 4.76
C ALA A 679 -63.95 -4.71 5.47
N THR A 680 -65.07 -4.58 4.76
CA THR A 680 -66.37 -4.99 5.29
C THR A 680 -66.49 -6.51 5.32
N GLU A 681 -67.38 -7.05 6.17
CA GLU A 681 -67.65 -8.49 6.19
C GLU A 681 -68.08 -9.03 4.82
N GLU A 682 -68.79 -8.23 4.03
CA GLU A 682 -69.24 -8.62 2.69
C GLU A 682 -68.07 -8.74 1.72
N GLN A 683 -67.09 -7.82 1.78
CA GLN A 683 -65.88 -7.86 0.97
C GLN A 683 -65.02 -9.09 1.32
N LEU A 684 -64.86 -9.36 2.62
CA LEU A 684 -64.14 -10.55 3.12
C LEU A 684 -64.82 -11.87 2.71
N LYS A 685 -66.15 -11.90 2.61
CA LYS A 685 -66.91 -13.06 2.12
C LYS A 685 -66.84 -13.21 0.59
N ARG A 686 -66.76 -12.09 -0.15
CA ARG A 686 -66.83 -12.05 -1.61
C ARG A 686 -65.54 -12.47 -2.29
N ASP A 687 -64.38 -12.06 -1.77
CA ASP A 687 -63.08 -12.45 -2.30
C ASP A 687 -62.23 -13.12 -1.21
N PRO A 688 -61.92 -14.42 -1.32
CA PRO A 688 -61.09 -15.12 -0.33
C PRO A 688 -59.65 -14.61 -0.26
N ASN A 689 -59.20 -13.77 -1.21
CA ASN A 689 -57.90 -13.11 -1.15
C ASN A 689 -57.91 -11.79 -0.38
N GLN A 690 -59.07 -11.22 -0.09
CA GLN A 690 -59.19 -9.91 0.55
C GLN A 690 -58.49 -9.94 1.92
N THR A 691 -57.55 -9.02 2.14
CA THR A 691 -56.94 -8.81 3.46
C THR A 691 -57.91 -8.03 4.35
N ALA A 692 -57.55 -7.82 5.63
CA ALA A 692 -58.32 -6.96 6.52
C ALA A 692 -58.42 -5.50 6.03
N ALA A 693 -57.58 -5.06 5.08
CA ALA A 693 -57.64 -3.72 4.49
C ALA A 693 -58.31 -3.78 3.10
N GLN A 694 -59.35 -2.98 2.89
CA GLN A 694 -60.06 -2.86 1.62
C GLN A 694 -59.09 -2.59 0.45
N GLY A 695 -59.23 -3.32 -0.66
CA GLY A 695 -58.41 -3.16 -1.86
C GLY A 695 -56.96 -3.64 -1.71
N TRP A 696 -56.67 -4.40 -0.65
CA TRP A 696 -55.43 -5.15 -0.49
C TRP A 696 -55.73 -6.65 -0.48
N TYR A 697 -54.87 -7.43 -1.12
CA TYR A 697 -55.10 -8.85 -1.38
C TYR A 697 -53.86 -9.69 -1.08
N TRP A 698 -54.07 -10.90 -0.60
CA TRP A 698 -53.02 -11.92 -0.57
C TRP A 698 -52.62 -12.31 -1.99
N TYR A 699 -51.31 -12.29 -2.27
CA TYR A 699 -50.78 -12.57 -3.60
C TYR A 699 -50.83 -14.07 -3.95
N HIS A 700 -50.73 -14.96 -2.95
CA HIS A 700 -50.87 -16.41 -3.11
C HIS A 700 -51.74 -17.05 -2.01
N LYS A 701 -52.76 -17.80 -2.45
CA LYS A 701 -53.77 -18.50 -1.64
C LYS A 701 -53.25 -19.77 -0.93
N GLN A 702 -52.10 -19.73 -0.26
CA GLN A 702 -51.53 -20.95 0.37
C GLN A 702 -51.34 -20.85 1.88
N PHE A 703 -51.72 -19.73 2.48
CA PHE A 703 -51.73 -19.52 3.92
C PHE A 703 -53.17 -19.33 4.42
N ALA A 704 -54.01 -20.36 4.28
CA ALA A 704 -55.44 -20.27 4.58
C ALA A 704 -55.75 -19.81 6.01
N ASP A 705 -54.84 -20.05 6.96
CA ASP A 705 -54.98 -19.70 8.37
C ASP A 705 -54.37 -18.33 8.73
N VAL A 706 -53.64 -17.70 7.81
CA VAL A 706 -52.97 -16.41 8.07
C VAL A 706 -53.94 -15.28 7.79
N LYS A 707 -54.19 -14.46 8.82
CA LYS A 707 -55.07 -13.30 8.77
C LYS A 707 -54.27 -12.04 9.02
N SER A 708 -54.47 -11.04 8.19
CA SER A 708 -53.99 -9.68 8.43
C SER A 708 -54.96 -8.93 9.34
N GLU A 709 -54.52 -7.82 9.90
CA GLU A 709 -55.32 -6.92 10.74
C GLU A 709 -55.13 -5.48 10.28
N VAL A 710 -56.15 -4.64 10.47
CA VAL A 710 -56.00 -3.18 10.39
C VAL A 710 -55.91 -2.66 11.81
N VAL A 711 -54.79 -2.02 12.14
CA VAL A 711 -54.49 -1.52 13.49
C VAL A 711 -54.10 -0.06 13.47
N ALA A 712 -54.36 0.66 14.55
CA ALA A 712 -53.96 2.05 14.69
C ALA A 712 -52.47 2.16 15.06
N ASP A 713 -51.75 3.06 14.40
CA ASP A 713 -50.41 3.48 14.84
C ASP A 713 -50.49 4.40 16.07
N ASP A 714 -49.33 4.85 16.57
CA ASP A 714 -49.21 5.71 17.75
C ASP A 714 -49.94 7.06 17.61
N GLU A 715 -50.24 7.50 16.38
CA GLU A 715 -50.99 8.71 16.06
C GLU A 715 -52.47 8.43 15.75
N GLY A 716 -52.92 7.18 15.89
CA GLY A 716 -54.31 6.77 15.63
C GLY A 716 -54.62 6.50 14.15
N ARG A 717 -53.63 6.47 13.26
CA ARG A 717 -53.82 6.21 11.82
C ARG A 717 -53.87 4.72 11.53
N PRO A 718 -54.74 4.24 10.62
CA PRO A 718 -54.79 2.82 10.30
C PRO A 718 -53.55 2.34 9.53
N THR A 719 -53.07 1.16 9.88
CA THR A 719 -51.94 0.45 9.28
C THR A 719 -52.31 -1.00 9.02
N LEU A 720 -51.73 -1.61 7.99
CA LEU A 720 -51.95 -3.02 7.67
C LEU A 720 -50.90 -3.88 8.37
N ARG A 721 -51.34 -4.69 9.32
CA ARG A 721 -50.52 -5.69 10.02
C ARG A 721 -50.57 -7.03 9.28
N ILE A 722 -49.38 -7.57 9.01
CA ILE A 722 -49.15 -8.83 8.30
C ILE A 722 -48.39 -9.78 9.24
N PRO A 723 -48.92 -10.98 9.54
CA PRO A 723 -48.17 -11.99 10.28
C PRO A 723 -47.12 -12.65 9.39
N ALA A 724 -46.03 -13.09 10.01
CA ALA A 724 -45.06 -13.95 9.34
C ALA A 724 -45.71 -15.28 8.93
N ALA A 725 -45.36 -15.74 7.73
CA ALA A 725 -45.76 -17.04 7.22
C ALA A 725 -44.71 -17.51 6.22
N HIS A 726 -44.41 -18.81 6.22
CA HIS A 726 -43.41 -19.40 5.33
C HIS A 726 -43.84 -20.78 4.85
N ASN A 727 -43.88 -20.98 3.53
CA ASN A 727 -44.15 -22.25 2.88
C ASN A 727 -42.95 -22.63 1.99
N PRO A 728 -42.11 -23.60 2.41
CA PRO A 728 -40.92 -23.99 1.66
C PRO A 728 -41.22 -24.70 0.33
N GLU A 729 -42.44 -25.22 0.13
CA GLU A 729 -42.83 -25.94 -1.09
C GLU A 729 -43.10 -25.00 -2.28
N MET A 730 -43.22 -23.70 -2.02
CA MET A 730 -43.46 -22.69 -3.06
C MET A 730 -42.21 -22.39 -3.88
N LYS A 731 -42.40 -22.26 -5.21
CA LYS A 731 -41.31 -22.03 -6.15
C LYS A 731 -40.80 -20.59 -6.18
N TYR A 732 -41.68 -19.59 -6.04
CA TYR A 732 -41.34 -18.18 -6.29
C TYR A 732 -41.47 -17.30 -5.03
N ILE A 733 -42.67 -17.15 -4.47
CA ILE A 733 -42.90 -16.39 -3.24
C ILE A 733 -43.25 -17.38 -2.14
N LYS A 734 -42.32 -17.54 -1.21
CA LYS A 734 -42.39 -18.51 -0.11
C LYS A 734 -42.97 -17.92 1.17
N TYR A 735 -43.09 -16.60 1.23
CA TYR A 735 -43.47 -15.89 2.45
C TYR A 735 -44.83 -15.17 2.32
N ALA A 736 -45.35 -14.67 3.44
CA ALA A 736 -46.53 -13.83 3.46
C ALA A 736 -46.36 -12.63 2.52
N CYS A 737 -47.21 -12.52 1.49
CA CYS A 737 -47.13 -11.45 0.51
C CYS A 737 -48.51 -10.86 0.24
N VAL A 738 -48.63 -9.55 0.40
CA VAL A 738 -49.83 -8.77 0.08
C VAL A 738 -49.57 -7.84 -1.09
N ARG A 739 -50.64 -7.49 -1.80
CA ARG A 739 -50.61 -6.52 -2.89
C ARG A 739 -51.79 -5.57 -2.87
N SER A 740 -51.60 -4.36 -3.40
CA SER A 740 -52.68 -3.39 -3.60
C SER A 740 -53.53 -3.73 -4.84
N GLU A 741 -54.69 -3.08 -4.98
CA GLU A 741 -55.35 -2.92 -6.28
C GLU A 741 -54.40 -2.27 -7.29
N PRO A 742 -54.44 -2.68 -8.58
CA PRO A 742 -53.63 -2.06 -9.62
C PRO A 742 -54.08 -0.63 -9.95
N PHE A 743 -53.13 0.30 -10.04
CA PHE A 743 -53.34 1.70 -10.42
C PHE A 743 -52.39 2.12 -11.55
N PRO A 744 -52.76 3.10 -12.39
CA PRO A 744 -51.91 3.54 -13.48
C PRO A 744 -50.78 4.45 -12.98
N VAL A 745 -49.62 4.34 -13.63
CA VAL A 745 -48.56 5.35 -13.63
C VAL A 745 -48.17 5.63 -15.08
N GLU A 746 -47.61 6.81 -15.36
CA GLU A 746 -47.23 7.20 -16.71
C GLU A 746 -45.84 6.63 -17.09
N PRO A 747 -45.68 5.99 -18.25
CA PRO A 747 -44.37 5.53 -18.76
C PRO A 747 -43.37 6.66 -19.03
N GLY A 748 -42.07 6.34 -19.00
CA GLY A 748 -40.96 7.25 -19.28
C GLY A 748 -40.60 8.17 -18.11
N LYS A 749 -41.00 7.81 -16.89
CA LYS A 749 -40.87 8.64 -15.68
C LYS A 749 -40.31 7.87 -14.50
N ASP A 750 -39.71 8.60 -13.59
CA ASP A 750 -39.17 8.12 -12.32
C ASP A 750 -40.13 8.41 -11.16
N TYR A 751 -40.24 7.44 -10.27
CA TYR A 751 -41.18 7.46 -9.17
C TYR A 751 -40.51 7.08 -7.87
N ARG A 752 -41.00 7.65 -6.76
CA ARG A 752 -40.64 7.27 -5.39
C ARG A 752 -41.90 6.82 -4.64
N LEU A 753 -41.86 5.63 -4.07
CA LEU A 753 -42.86 5.13 -3.13
C LEU A 753 -42.25 5.17 -1.73
N SER A 754 -42.88 5.88 -0.79
CA SER A 754 -42.50 5.88 0.62
C SER A 754 -43.59 5.27 1.50
N PHE A 755 -43.19 4.64 2.60
CA PHE A 755 -44.09 4.00 3.56
C PHE A 755 -43.45 3.88 4.95
N GLY A 756 -44.26 3.88 6.00
CA GLY A 756 -43.82 3.57 7.35
C GLY A 756 -43.87 2.06 7.60
N LEU A 757 -42.79 1.49 8.13
CA LEU A 757 -42.66 0.07 8.48
C LEU A 757 -42.36 -0.09 9.98
N LEU A 758 -43.17 -0.86 10.69
CA LEU A 758 -42.88 -1.31 12.06
C LEU A 758 -42.86 -2.84 12.06
N THR A 759 -41.79 -3.43 12.57
CA THR A 759 -41.67 -4.88 12.72
C THR A 759 -41.63 -5.27 14.19
N LYS A 760 -42.20 -6.42 14.53
CA LYS A 760 -42.15 -6.99 15.88
C LYS A 760 -41.81 -8.48 15.83
N ASP A 761 -40.80 -8.92 16.58
CA ASP A 761 -40.33 -10.32 16.69
C ASP A 761 -39.96 -10.94 15.32
N ALA A 762 -39.48 -10.11 14.38
CA ALA A 762 -39.19 -10.48 13.00
C ALA A 762 -37.72 -10.89 12.83
N SER A 763 -37.47 -12.00 12.13
CA SER A 763 -36.12 -12.56 11.93
C SER A 763 -35.45 -12.14 10.62
N GLU A 764 -36.22 -11.67 9.64
CA GLU A 764 -35.79 -11.42 8.26
C GLU A 764 -36.52 -10.19 7.66
N ALA A 765 -36.08 -9.71 6.49
CA ALA A 765 -36.48 -8.42 5.91
C ALA A 765 -37.92 -8.35 5.35
N MET A 766 -38.45 -7.13 5.22
CA MET A 766 -39.62 -6.81 4.41
C MET A 766 -39.18 -6.41 2.99
N THR A 767 -39.66 -7.08 1.95
CA THR A 767 -39.39 -6.70 0.56
C THR A 767 -40.56 -5.91 -0.01
N ALA A 768 -40.31 -4.68 -0.46
CA ALA A 768 -41.28 -3.85 -1.17
C ALA A 768 -40.91 -3.75 -2.66
N ARG A 769 -41.92 -3.74 -3.54
CA ARG A 769 -41.76 -3.58 -4.99
C ARG A 769 -43.06 -3.12 -5.64
N LEU A 770 -42.97 -2.56 -6.84
CA LEU A 770 -44.14 -2.36 -7.70
C LEU A 770 -44.13 -3.40 -8.81
N VAL A 771 -45.29 -3.95 -9.14
CA VAL A 771 -45.38 -5.03 -10.13
C VAL A 771 -46.42 -4.72 -11.20
N SER A 772 -46.01 -4.84 -12.46
CA SER A 772 -46.92 -4.90 -13.60
C SER A 772 -47.23 -6.36 -13.91
N GLU A 773 -48.52 -6.71 -13.87
CA GLU A 773 -49.02 -8.04 -14.18
C GLU A 773 -50.10 -7.96 -15.26
N ASN A 774 -49.78 -8.40 -16.47
CA ASN A 774 -50.70 -8.35 -17.60
C ASN A 774 -50.30 -9.30 -18.72
N GLY A 775 -51.24 -10.06 -19.29
CA GLY A 775 -50.97 -10.95 -20.44
C GLY A 775 -49.83 -11.95 -20.22
N GLY A 776 -49.69 -12.48 -19.01
CA GLY A 776 -48.62 -13.40 -18.62
C GLY A 776 -47.26 -12.75 -18.33
N LEU A 777 -47.14 -11.42 -18.42
CA LEU A 777 -45.97 -10.68 -17.93
C LEU A 777 -46.08 -10.52 -16.41
N TRP A 778 -44.99 -10.82 -15.71
CA TRP A 778 -44.76 -10.41 -14.33
C TRP A 778 -43.44 -9.63 -14.31
N ARG A 779 -43.50 -8.33 -14.03
CA ARG A 779 -42.30 -7.49 -13.97
C ARG A 779 -42.34 -6.61 -12.74
N ALA A 780 -41.30 -6.73 -11.92
CA ALA A 780 -41.12 -5.92 -10.72
C ALA A 780 -40.20 -4.73 -11.01
N PHE A 781 -40.48 -3.62 -10.33
CA PHE A 781 -39.77 -2.36 -10.37
C PHE A 781 -39.48 -1.91 -8.93
N GLY A 782 -38.33 -1.26 -8.70
CA GLY A 782 -37.96 -0.70 -7.40
C GLY A 782 -37.93 -1.73 -6.26
N SER A 783 -37.52 -2.98 -6.55
CA SER A 783 -37.53 -4.04 -5.55
C SER A 783 -36.42 -3.83 -4.52
N GLN A 784 -36.79 -3.61 -3.25
CA GLN A 784 -35.84 -3.40 -2.16
C GLN A 784 -36.31 -4.10 -0.88
N SER A 785 -35.35 -4.65 -0.14
CA SER A 785 -35.59 -5.32 1.15
C SER A 785 -35.12 -4.45 2.30
N PHE A 786 -35.96 -4.32 3.33
CA PHE A 786 -35.75 -3.51 4.52
C PHE A 786 -35.60 -4.44 5.72
N ARG A 787 -34.43 -4.42 6.37
CA ARG A 787 -34.18 -5.25 7.56
C ARG A 787 -35.07 -4.78 8.73
N PRO A 788 -35.56 -5.70 9.59
CA PRO A 788 -36.39 -5.35 10.73
C PRO A 788 -35.65 -4.42 11.70
N GLN A 789 -36.37 -3.41 12.23
CA GLN A 789 -35.96 -2.69 13.44
C GLN A 789 -37.03 -2.96 14.49
N ASP A 790 -36.75 -3.95 15.35
CA ASP A 790 -37.74 -4.47 16.28
C ASP A 790 -38.30 -3.36 17.20
N GLY A 791 -39.63 -3.22 17.21
CA GLY A 791 -40.33 -2.24 18.04
C GLY A 791 -40.14 -0.76 17.64
N ARG A 792 -39.48 -0.44 16.52
CA ARG A 792 -39.31 0.93 16.03
C ARG A 792 -39.92 1.11 14.64
N ARG A 793 -40.76 2.14 14.47
CA ARG A 793 -41.27 2.52 13.15
C ARG A 793 -40.17 3.23 12.36
N THR A 794 -39.98 2.79 11.13
CA THR A 794 -38.97 3.29 10.19
C THR A 794 -39.66 3.82 8.94
N GLU A 795 -39.17 4.93 8.40
CA GLU A 795 -39.61 5.43 7.10
C GLU A 795 -38.78 4.74 6.01
N CYS A 796 -39.46 4.07 5.10
CA CYS A 796 -38.88 3.30 4.01
C CYS A 796 -39.23 3.96 2.68
N GLN A 797 -38.32 3.89 1.72
CA GLN A 797 -38.53 4.41 0.38
C GLN A 797 -37.95 3.48 -0.68
N ILE A 798 -38.64 3.34 -1.80
CA ILE A 798 -38.15 2.71 -3.02
C ILE A 798 -38.30 3.66 -4.19
N ALA A 799 -37.34 3.63 -5.11
CA ALA A 799 -37.35 4.42 -6.33
C ALA A 799 -37.34 3.51 -7.56
N PHE A 800 -38.01 3.90 -8.63
CA PHE A 800 -38.00 3.15 -9.88
C PHE A 800 -38.31 4.02 -11.09
N HIS A 801 -37.71 3.64 -12.22
CA HIS A 801 -38.08 4.12 -13.54
C HIS A 801 -39.14 3.19 -14.15
N TYR A 802 -40.22 3.75 -14.68
CA TYR A 802 -41.23 2.97 -15.39
C TYR A 802 -41.10 3.20 -16.90
N PRO A 803 -40.63 2.22 -17.69
CA PRO A 803 -40.12 2.47 -19.04
C PRO A 803 -41.22 2.77 -20.06
N ALA A 804 -40.94 3.73 -20.94
CA ALA A 804 -41.71 4.05 -22.15
C ALA A 804 -41.31 3.19 -23.35
N LYS A 805 -42.16 3.23 -24.39
CA LYS A 805 -41.90 2.51 -25.64
C LYS A 805 -40.59 2.99 -26.28
N GLY A 806 -39.64 2.07 -26.45
CA GLY A 806 -38.32 2.36 -27.04
C GLY A 806 -37.19 2.41 -26.01
N GLU A 807 -37.50 2.35 -24.71
CA GLU A 807 -36.50 2.27 -23.64
C GLU A 807 -36.17 0.82 -23.28
N ASP A 808 -34.98 0.62 -22.69
CA ASP A 808 -34.57 -0.68 -22.18
C ASP A 808 -35.55 -1.19 -21.11
N ASN A 809 -35.81 -2.49 -21.11
CA ASN A 809 -36.80 -3.15 -20.23
C ASN A 809 -38.27 -2.73 -20.46
N TYR A 810 -38.61 -2.07 -21.58
CA TYR A 810 -39.99 -1.94 -22.01
C TYR A 810 -40.59 -3.28 -22.48
N ASP A 811 -41.91 -3.48 -22.31
CA ASP A 811 -42.69 -4.58 -22.89
C ASP A 811 -44.10 -4.04 -23.19
N GLU A 812 -44.68 -4.36 -24.34
CA GLU A 812 -46.00 -3.83 -24.74
C GLU A 812 -47.14 -4.26 -23.80
N ARG A 813 -46.92 -5.30 -22.99
CA ARG A 813 -47.86 -5.75 -21.97
C ARG A 813 -47.78 -4.95 -20.68
N LEU A 814 -46.78 -4.08 -20.49
CA LEU A 814 -46.70 -3.22 -19.30
C LEU A 814 -47.99 -2.40 -19.16
N GLY A 815 -48.52 -2.36 -17.94
CA GLY A 815 -49.77 -1.68 -17.63
C GLY A 815 -49.81 -1.22 -16.18
N LYS A 816 -51.00 -1.16 -15.59
CA LYS A 816 -51.18 -0.73 -14.19
C LYS A 816 -50.25 -1.49 -13.24
N LEU A 817 -49.73 -0.77 -12.25
CA LEU A 817 -48.87 -1.32 -11.20
C LEU A 817 -49.69 -1.62 -9.95
N ASN A 818 -49.32 -2.69 -9.25
CA ASN A 818 -49.72 -2.90 -7.87
C ASN A 818 -48.48 -2.81 -6.97
N ILE A 819 -48.66 -2.31 -5.74
CA ILE A 819 -47.61 -2.32 -4.72
C ILE A 819 -47.64 -3.69 -4.06
N GLN A 820 -46.50 -4.34 -3.93
CA GLN A 820 -46.35 -5.61 -3.22
C GLN A 820 -45.43 -5.47 -2.02
N PHE A 821 -45.85 -6.06 -0.91
CA PHE A 821 -45.05 -6.23 0.29
C PHE A 821 -44.96 -7.73 0.59
N GLU A 822 -43.74 -8.27 0.53
CA GLU A 822 -43.41 -9.64 0.92
C GLU A 822 -42.68 -9.59 2.27
N PHE A 823 -43.32 -10.06 3.32
CA PHE A 823 -42.72 -10.13 4.64
C PHE A 823 -41.90 -11.41 4.74
N CYS A 824 -40.62 -11.34 4.40
CA CYS A 824 -39.72 -12.51 4.30
C CYS A 824 -39.35 -13.13 5.65
N SER A 825 -40.17 -13.00 6.69
CA SER A 825 -39.92 -13.52 8.04
C SER A 825 -40.68 -14.81 8.31
N LYS A 826 -40.12 -15.65 9.20
CA LYS A 826 -40.76 -16.88 9.70
C LYS A 826 -41.49 -16.66 11.03
N THR A 827 -41.19 -15.57 11.72
CA THR A 827 -41.78 -15.19 13.01
C THR A 827 -42.18 -13.72 13.03
N GLY A 828 -43.08 -13.37 13.95
CA GLY A 828 -43.42 -11.98 14.22
C GLY A 828 -44.46 -11.38 13.27
N THR A 829 -44.52 -10.04 13.26
CA THR A 829 -45.48 -9.25 12.48
C THR A 829 -44.81 -8.02 11.86
N ALA A 830 -45.37 -7.53 10.76
CA ALA A 830 -44.99 -6.27 10.14
C ALA A 830 -46.22 -5.38 9.91
N GLU A 831 -46.13 -4.10 10.25
CA GLU A 831 -47.17 -3.10 10.07
C GLU A 831 -46.74 -2.04 9.06
N ILE A 832 -47.54 -1.88 8.01
CA ILE A 832 -47.29 -0.94 6.92
C ILE A 832 -48.28 0.22 7.03
N GLY A 833 -47.77 1.44 6.98
CA GLY A 833 -48.54 2.68 7.10
C GLY A 833 -48.01 3.79 6.18
N ASN A 834 -48.70 4.93 6.16
CA ASN A 834 -48.20 6.18 5.55
C ASN A 834 -47.68 6.05 4.11
N LEU A 835 -48.43 5.36 3.26
CA LEU A 835 -48.08 5.23 1.84
C LEU A 835 -48.17 6.57 1.11
N THR A 836 -47.08 6.94 0.43
CA THR A 836 -46.99 8.06 -0.50
C THR A 836 -46.36 7.61 -1.81
N LEU A 837 -46.77 8.24 -2.91
CA LEU A 837 -46.19 8.04 -4.24
C LEU A 837 -45.94 9.39 -4.87
N GLU A 838 -44.73 9.61 -5.35
CA GLU A 838 -44.29 10.87 -5.94
C GLU A 838 -43.67 10.60 -7.31
N GLU A 839 -43.97 11.45 -8.29
CA GLU A 839 -43.17 11.57 -9.50
C GLU A 839 -41.93 12.40 -9.15
N VAL A 840 -40.75 11.90 -9.50
CA VAL A 840 -39.47 12.52 -9.12
C VAL A 840 -38.56 12.64 -10.35
N LEU A 841 -37.64 13.59 -10.32
CA LEU A 841 -36.48 13.56 -11.23
C LEU A 841 -35.40 12.65 -10.63
N PRO A 842 -34.54 12.00 -11.43
CA PRO A 842 -33.35 11.36 -10.90
C PRO A 842 -32.44 12.42 -10.25
N ALA A 843 -31.87 12.10 -9.09
CA ALA A 843 -30.83 12.93 -8.50
C ALA A 843 -29.53 12.76 -9.29
N SER A 844 -28.71 13.81 -9.35
CA SER A 844 -27.29 13.63 -9.68
C SER A 844 -26.60 12.75 -8.64
N GLU A 845 -25.49 12.11 -9.01
CA GLU A 845 -24.73 11.26 -8.06
C GLU A 845 -24.21 12.05 -6.84
N TRP A 846 -23.98 13.36 -7.00
CA TRP A 846 -23.62 14.27 -5.91
C TRP A 846 -24.80 14.53 -4.96
N GLU A 847 -25.99 14.83 -5.48
CA GLU A 847 -27.20 15.00 -4.66
C GLU A 847 -27.55 13.70 -3.94
N ALA A 848 -27.46 12.55 -4.62
CA ALA A 848 -27.69 11.24 -4.02
C ALA A 848 -26.68 10.92 -2.90
N TRP A 849 -25.44 11.39 -3.06
CA TRP A 849 -24.40 11.29 -2.04
C TRP A 849 -24.73 12.13 -0.79
N GLN A 850 -25.17 13.38 -0.99
CA GLN A 850 -25.62 14.28 0.07
C GLN A 850 -26.88 13.79 0.78
N GLN A 851 -27.85 13.27 0.04
CA GLN A 851 -29.06 12.67 0.62
C GLN A 851 -28.76 11.48 1.52
N ALA A 852 -27.63 10.80 1.31
CA ALA A 852 -27.19 9.73 2.16
C ALA A 852 -26.38 10.18 3.39
N GLY A 853 -26.35 11.48 3.66
CA GLY A 853 -25.68 12.07 4.82
C GLY A 853 -24.19 12.35 4.65
N ALA A 854 -23.63 12.14 3.45
CA ALA A 854 -22.21 12.38 3.19
C ALA A 854 -21.99 13.70 2.43
N ASP A 855 -20.94 14.45 2.80
CA ASP A 855 -20.56 15.72 2.16
C ASP A 855 -21.70 16.77 2.15
N VAL A 856 -22.56 16.78 3.18
CA VAL A 856 -23.70 17.70 3.31
C VAL A 856 -23.25 19.17 3.37
N HIS A 857 -22.09 19.45 3.96
CA HIS A 857 -21.52 20.80 4.04
C HIS A 857 -20.36 21.04 3.07
N SER A 858 -19.96 20.01 2.33
CA SER A 858 -18.94 20.09 1.30
C SER A 858 -19.42 20.89 0.09
N ILE A 859 -18.47 21.38 -0.70
CA ILE A 859 -18.75 22.22 -1.86
C ILE A 859 -18.06 21.69 -3.12
N VAL A 860 -18.73 21.91 -4.25
CA VAL A 860 -18.15 21.72 -5.57
C VAL A 860 -17.70 23.08 -6.09
N ALA A 861 -16.42 23.39 -6.01
CA ALA A 861 -15.87 24.70 -6.38
C ALA A 861 -14.37 24.62 -6.68
N ASP A 862 -13.90 25.44 -7.63
CA ASP A 862 -12.47 25.62 -7.89
C ASP A 862 -11.76 26.06 -6.60
N PRO A 863 -10.74 25.32 -6.12
CA PRO A 863 -9.98 25.72 -4.93
C PRO A 863 -9.16 26.99 -5.13
N MET A 864 -9.01 27.51 -6.35
CA MET A 864 -8.26 28.72 -6.66
C MET A 864 -6.78 28.61 -6.26
N PHE A 865 -6.12 27.53 -6.71
CA PHE A 865 -4.67 27.41 -6.60
C PHE A 865 -3.95 28.55 -7.35
N VAL A 866 -2.74 28.89 -6.89
CA VAL A 866 -1.88 29.88 -7.54
C VAL A 866 -1.46 29.38 -8.92
N ASP A 867 -0.92 28.17 -9.00
CA ASP A 867 -0.45 27.56 -10.24
C ASP A 867 -0.34 26.02 -10.10
N ALA A 868 -1.49 25.33 -10.12
CA ALA A 868 -1.55 23.88 -9.94
C ALA A 868 -0.84 23.09 -11.06
N GLU A 869 -0.84 23.61 -12.29
CA GLU A 869 -0.19 22.98 -13.45
C GLU A 869 1.32 22.79 -13.23
N HIS A 870 1.96 23.73 -12.53
CA HIS A 870 3.38 23.67 -12.17
C HIS A 870 3.63 23.21 -10.73
N GLY A 871 2.61 22.65 -10.05
CA GLY A 871 2.72 22.10 -8.70
C GLY A 871 2.68 23.14 -7.57
N ASP A 872 2.29 24.38 -7.84
CA ASP A 872 2.09 25.40 -6.81
C ASP A 872 0.66 25.36 -6.26
N PHE A 873 0.49 24.54 -5.23
CA PHE A 873 -0.77 24.32 -4.52
C PHE A 873 -1.08 25.37 -3.45
N ARG A 874 -0.43 26.54 -3.45
CA ARG A 874 -0.83 27.65 -2.58
C ARG A 874 -2.22 28.14 -2.99
N LEU A 875 -3.04 28.54 -2.02
CA LEU A 875 -4.39 29.05 -2.25
C LEU A 875 -4.37 30.57 -2.38
N LYS A 876 -5.17 31.10 -3.30
CA LYS A 876 -5.50 32.53 -3.34
C LYS A 876 -6.35 32.92 -2.12
N PRO A 877 -6.26 34.15 -1.59
CA PRO A 877 -6.98 34.57 -0.38
C PRO A 877 -8.50 34.39 -0.44
N GLU A 878 -9.08 34.40 -1.64
CA GLU A 878 -10.52 34.30 -1.90
C GLU A 878 -11.01 32.85 -2.02
N SER A 879 -10.08 31.89 -1.94
CA SER A 879 -10.33 30.47 -2.14
C SER A 879 -11.52 29.98 -1.29
N PRO A 880 -12.47 29.25 -1.90
CA PRO A 880 -13.59 28.68 -1.17
C PRO A 880 -13.14 27.56 -0.20
N ALA A 881 -12.00 26.91 -0.46
CA ALA A 881 -11.44 25.90 0.44
C ALA A 881 -11.05 26.48 1.81
N LEU A 882 -10.54 27.73 1.85
CA LEU A 882 -10.25 28.42 3.11
C LEU A 882 -11.53 28.61 3.96
N LYS A 883 -12.68 28.86 3.31
CA LYS A 883 -13.98 28.99 3.99
C LYS A 883 -14.52 27.65 4.50
N GLN A 884 -14.15 26.55 3.83
CA GLN A 884 -14.39 25.18 4.32
C GLN A 884 -13.47 24.81 5.50
N GLY A 885 -12.56 25.70 5.88
CA GLY A 885 -11.61 25.50 6.99
C GLY A 885 -10.39 24.67 6.61
N PHE A 886 -10.04 24.62 5.32
CA PHE A 886 -8.72 24.16 4.90
C PHE A 886 -7.64 25.15 5.38
N GLU A 887 -6.58 24.63 5.96
CA GLU A 887 -5.39 25.36 6.41
C GLU A 887 -4.26 25.23 5.38
N PRO A 888 -3.65 26.35 4.93
CA PRO A 888 -2.53 26.32 3.99
C PRO A 888 -1.36 25.43 4.44
N LEU A 889 -0.80 24.69 3.48
CA LEU A 889 0.28 23.75 3.74
C LEU A 889 1.67 24.42 3.73
N PRO A 890 2.63 23.95 4.55
CA PRO A 890 4.01 24.45 4.58
C PRO A 890 4.85 23.88 3.42
N LEU A 891 4.51 24.23 2.17
CA LEU A 891 5.11 23.64 0.96
C LEU A 891 6.64 23.75 0.91
N ASP A 892 7.18 24.86 1.39
CA ASP A 892 8.62 25.17 1.42
C ASP A 892 9.43 24.27 2.37
N LYS A 893 8.75 23.57 3.28
CA LYS A 893 9.37 22.65 4.24
C LYS A 893 9.33 21.19 3.79
N ILE A 894 8.62 20.87 2.72
CA ILE A 894 8.47 19.49 2.27
C ILE A 894 9.72 19.06 1.52
N GLY A 895 10.36 18.01 2.01
CA GLY A 895 11.53 17.40 1.45
C GLY A 895 12.84 17.82 2.14
N PRO A 896 13.97 17.44 1.53
CA PRO A 896 15.32 17.82 1.92
C PRO A 896 15.54 19.30 2.27
N TYR A 897 16.37 19.56 3.28
CA TYR A 897 16.88 20.89 3.65
C TYR A 897 18.42 20.95 3.75
N GLU A 898 18.96 22.17 3.72
CA GLU A 898 20.39 22.45 3.87
C GLU A 898 20.87 22.14 5.28
N ASP A 899 21.83 21.22 5.42
CA ASP A 899 22.41 20.87 6.71
C ASP A 899 23.87 20.38 6.54
N GLY A 900 24.75 20.72 7.49
CA GLY A 900 26.15 20.32 7.46
C GLY A 900 26.40 18.81 7.62
N ALA A 901 25.41 18.05 8.10
CA ALA A 901 25.36 16.60 8.17
C ALA A 901 24.85 15.95 6.87
N ARG A 902 24.51 16.72 5.82
CA ARG A 902 24.18 16.21 4.50
C ARG A 902 25.44 15.98 3.65
N VAL A 903 25.41 14.97 2.78
CA VAL A 903 26.50 14.68 1.83
C VAL A 903 26.68 15.83 0.82
N THR A 904 25.60 16.29 0.19
CA THR A 904 25.60 17.36 -0.82
C THR A 904 24.38 18.26 -0.67
N TRP A 905 24.53 19.56 -0.92
CA TRP A 905 23.41 20.50 -1.03
C TRP A 905 23.64 21.50 -2.20
N PRO A 906 22.63 21.77 -3.05
CA PRO A 906 21.39 21.02 -3.19
C PRO A 906 21.65 19.56 -3.60
N ILE A 907 20.66 18.69 -3.46
CA ILE A 907 20.78 17.31 -3.96
C ILE A 907 20.85 17.34 -5.48
N ARG A 908 21.87 16.70 -6.06
CA ARG A 908 21.85 16.33 -7.47
C ARG A 908 21.13 14.99 -7.60
N GLU A 909 19.88 15.04 -8.05
CA GLU A 909 19.08 13.84 -8.24
C GLU A 909 19.66 12.97 -9.36
N ALA A 910 19.67 11.66 -9.13
CA ALA A 910 19.94 10.63 -10.11
C ALA A 910 18.82 10.59 -11.15
N GLU A 911 19.21 10.31 -12.40
CA GLU A 911 18.28 10.03 -13.48
C GLU A 911 17.40 8.83 -13.12
N GLY A 912 16.14 8.92 -13.50
CA GLY A 912 15.16 7.86 -13.32
C GLY A 912 13.98 8.06 -14.27
N VAL A 913 12.83 7.54 -13.88
CA VAL A 913 11.59 7.63 -14.67
C VAL A 913 11.16 9.08 -14.95
N ARG A 914 11.52 10.03 -14.08
CA ARG A 914 11.21 11.46 -14.31
C ARG A 914 11.87 11.97 -15.60
N GLU A 915 13.12 11.62 -15.82
CA GLU A 915 13.90 11.98 -17.01
C GLU A 915 13.63 11.02 -18.18
N HIS A 916 13.21 9.79 -17.89
CA HIS A 916 12.95 8.71 -18.84
C HIS A 916 11.51 8.17 -18.75
N PRO A 917 10.48 8.98 -19.06
CA PRO A 917 9.09 8.52 -19.02
C PRO A 917 8.82 7.38 -20.01
N GLU A 918 9.65 7.22 -21.06
CA GLU A 918 9.60 6.11 -22.01
C GLU A 918 9.84 4.73 -21.38
N TRP A 919 10.45 4.66 -20.19
CA TRP A 919 10.63 3.41 -19.46
C TRP A 919 9.31 2.83 -18.94
N LEU A 920 8.26 3.65 -18.82
CA LEU A 920 6.91 3.22 -18.39
C LEU A 920 6.10 2.65 -19.56
N ARG A 921 6.68 1.70 -20.30
CA ARG A 921 6.03 1.07 -21.45
C ARG A 921 5.69 -0.39 -21.16
N SER A 922 4.42 -0.73 -21.31
CA SER A 922 3.94 -2.12 -21.21
C SER A 922 4.47 -2.98 -22.36
N VAL A 923 4.79 -4.23 -22.09
CA VAL A 923 5.25 -5.20 -23.11
C VAL A 923 4.12 -6.18 -23.48
N PRO A 924 3.93 -6.50 -24.78
CA PRO A 924 3.01 -7.55 -25.20
C PRO A 924 3.53 -8.93 -24.75
N ILE A 925 2.67 -9.73 -24.14
CA ILE A 925 3.05 -11.05 -23.61
C ILE A 925 2.91 -12.22 -24.61
N GLY A 926 2.55 -11.95 -25.87
CA GLY A 926 2.28 -12.99 -26.89
C GLY A 926 1.09 -13.91 -26.54
N GLU A 927 0.53 -14.62 -27.52
CA GLU A 927 -0.37 -15.74 -27.23
C GLU A 927 0.48 -16.99 -26.99
N GLY A 928 0.46 -17.52 -25.76
CA GLY A 928 1.17 -18.73 -25.36
C GLY A 928 0.46 -20.02 -25.79
#